data_AF-A0A9P5ME30-F1
#
_entry.id   AF-A0A9P5ME30-F1
#
_cell.length_a   1.000
_cell.length_b   1.000
_cell.length_c   1.000
_cell.angle_alpha   90.00
_cell.angle_beta   90.00
_cell.angle_gamma   90.00
#
_symmetry.space_group_name_H-M   'P 1'
#
loop_
_entity.id
_entity.type
_entity.pdbx_description
1 polymer ?
#
loop_
_entity_poly.entity_id
_entity_poly.type
_entity_poly.pdbx_seq_one_letter_code
_entity_poly.pdbx_strand_id
1 'polypeptide(L)'
;MSSKILTIGPVQGAYSTLVTKVKAIDAKHGKFDMVLCLGDFFGLGEDRELDDLLQGNVAFTIPTYIMQGPHPIPQKVLEKTALNGGEICSNVFILEKSGIITTSSKLTIGTFGGVFSSDSFSSSSSPADMSVATYNNSNLSSFLASSSLPAISTATTSTSSQPSLASLKSAKASQIDILLTNQWPVSITRQSKTAPSPANITPQSTAPPLDDVVRACRPRYHFACAGGETEDTPIFWEREPYVWENDGMGELVSRFISLGSLGASLDPNAKKQRWFYAFSITPYSAAAAAAITKPANATPSPFQSSGGFRGAKRSTMGDQGDGSEAPNFIFGEVKSKRPRLAGQKEAFKQDGRPNANVGDGEKPPEGYVCKICQSTEHFIKNCPDNVKNAKGDTGGRKPPPGYVCRACGSAGHLIQDCPTAASSRGGRNEARGPVKDLTPDECWFCLSNPKLTKHLIVSIGTEIYVTLPKGQLPPTSSPSPTSVPGGGHVLLIPIPHFPTLATLPPSSASIHAELAAVKSALARFYAAHGAVPVFFELARMSGGRGGAGGHALVQCVPVPEEKKGEVEGAFKAYGGGQVVWEKDPEGALQNIEKMVKDGVAGGYFRADLPDGRMMLHLLKQGRPFNLQFGREALAQMLDVADRADWKACSQTEDEEKQDAQAFKEAFAEFDPSLL
;
A
#
# COMPACT_ATOMS: atom_id res chain seq x y z
N MET A 1 15.32 31.39 -27.96
CA MET A 1 16.14 31.87 -26.83
C MET A 1 15.87 30.98 -25.62
N SER A 2 16.62 31.11 -24.53
CA SER A 2 16.28 30.44 -23.26
C SER A 2 15.45 31.39 -22.42
N SER A 3 14.32 30.93 -21.89
CA SER A 3 13.52 31.66 -20.91
C SER A 3 14.03 31.34 -19.49
N LYS A 4 13.92 32.29 -18.57
CA LYS A 4 14.12 32.14 -17.12
C LYS A 4 12.78 32.08 -16.43
N ILE A 5 12.58 31.05 -15.61
CA ILE A 5 11.31 30.75 -14.94
C ILE A 5 11.52 30.62 -13.44
N LEU A 6 10.62 31.23 -12.68
CA LEU A 6 10.52 31.10 -11.23
C LEU A 6 9.23 30.36 -10.87
N THR A 7 9.36 29.10 -10.45
CA THR A 7 8.22 28.31 -9.94
C THR A 7 8.15 28.44 -8.42
N ILE A 8 6.93 28.61 -7.90
CA ILE A 8 6.62 28.92 -6.50
C ILE A 8 5.50 27.99 -6.04
N GLY A 9 5.59 27.48 -4.80
CA GLY A 9 4.53 26.68 -4.17
C GLY A 9 3.33 27.52 -3.71
N PRO A 10 2.49 27.00 -2.79
CA PRO A 10 1.31 27.72 -2.31
C PRO A 10 1.66 29.11 -1.76
N VAL A 11 0.81 30.08 -2.06
CA VAL A 11 0.93 31.48 -1.64
C VAL A 11 0.03 31.76 -0.44
N GLN A 12 -1.05 31.00 -0.27
CA GLN A 12 -1.98 31.06 0.88
C GLN A 12 -2.39 32.51 1.23
N GLY A 13 -2.72 33.30 0.20
CA GLY A 13 -3.18 34.68 0.32
C GLY A 13 -2.09 35.75 0.51
N ALA A 14 -0.83 35.39 0.73
CA ALA A 14 0.25 36.31 1.11
C ALA A 14 0.86 37.10 -0.07
N TYR A 15 0.05 37.77 -0.89
CA TYR A 15 0.46 38.41 -2.15
C TYR A 15 1.49 39.53 -1.96
N SER A 16 1.35 40.33 -0.90
CA SER A 16 2.29 41.38 -0.51
C SER A 16 3.72 40.84 -0.28
N THR A 17 3.79 39.71 0.43
CA THR A 17 5.02 38.97 0.72
C THR A 17 5.58 38.28 -0.52
N LEU A 18 4.72 37.72 -1.38
CA LEU A 18 5.10 37.13 -2.68
C LEU A 18 5.82 38.15 -3.55
N VAL A 19 5.19 39.29 -3.84
CA VAL A 19 5.74 40.32 -4.74
C VAL A 19 7.07 40.86 -4.21
N THR A 20 7.21 41.04 -2.90
CA THR A 20 8.45 41.48 -2.25
C THR A 20 9.58 40.46 -2.43
N LYS A 21 9.30 39.17 -2.17
CA LYS A 21 10.28 38.08 -2.34
C LYS A 21 10.67 37.88 -3.82
N VAL A 22 9.70 37.93 -4.74
CA VAL A 22 9.94 37.80 -6.19
C VAL A 22 10.86 38.92 -6.69
N LYS A 23 10.60 40.18 -6.32
CA LYS A 23 11.45 41.33 -6.68
C LYS A 23 12.89 41.17 -6.15
N ALA A 24 13.07 40.62 -4.96
CA ALA A 24 14.40 40.33 -4.40
C ALA A 24 15.13 39.18 -5.12
N ILE A 25 14.41 38.12 -5.51
CA ILE A 25 14.98 36.98 -6.27
C ILE A 25 15.36 37.41 -7.69
N ASP A 26 14.50 38.17 -8.36
CA ASP A 26 14.73 38.75 -9.70
C ASP A 26 15.96 39.68 -9.73
N ALA A 27 16.09 40.57 -8.74
CA ALA A 27 17.26 41.44 -8.61
C ALA A 27 18.57 40.66 -8.37
N LYS A 28 18.51 39.53 -7.67
CA LYS A 28 19.70 38.73 -7.30
C LYS A 28 20.14 37.71 -8.35
N HIS A 29 19.19 37.08 -9.04
CA HIS A 29 19.45 35.98 -9.99
C HIS A 29 19.25 36.40 -11.46
N GLY A 30 18.95 37.69 -11.69
CA GLY A 30 18.71 38.28 -13.00
C GLY A 30 17.28 38.01 -13.50
N LYS A 31 16.85 38.83 -14.46
CA LYS A 31 15.46 38.94 -14.90
C LYS A 31 14.80 37.60 -15.23
N PHE A 32 13.61 37.37 -14.67
CA PHE A 32 12.74 36.24 -15.01
C PHE A 32 11.68 36.67 -16.04
N ASP A 33 11.40 35.81 -17.01
CA ASP A 33 10.40 36.07 -18.05
C ASP A 33 8.97 35.76 -17.58
N MET A 34 8.83 34.81 -16.64
CA MET A 34 7.54 34.42 -16.05
C MET A 34 7.68 33.79 -14.66
N VAL A 35 6.60 33.86 -13.88
CA VAL A 35 6.41 33.19 -12.59
C VAL A 35 5.29 32.15 -12.72
N LEU A 36 5.47 30.97 -12.11
CA LEU A 36 4.47 29.90 -12.06
C LEU A 36 4.11 29.61 -10.60
N CYS A 37 2.86 29.83 -10.19
CA CYS A 37 2.35 29.58 -8.85
C CYS A 37 1.52 28.29 -8.82
N LEU A 38 1.82 27.43 -7.84
CA LEU A 38 1.25 26.10 -7.67
C LEU A 38 0.50 25.96 -6.34
N GLY A 39 -0.45 25.03 -6.28
CA GLY A 39 -1.24 24.78 -5.07
C GLY A 39 -2.15 25.97 -4.75
N ASP A 40 -2.44 26.19 -3.47
CA ASP A 40 -3.34 27.27 -3.08
C ASP A 40 -2.68 28.65 -3.18
N PHE A 41 -3.17 29.47 -4.11
CA PHE A 41 -2.77 30.86 -4.25
C PHE A 41 -3.55 31.79 -3.30
N PHE A 42 -4.84 31.52 -3.06
CA PHE A 42 -5.78 32.48 -2.47
C PHE A 42 -5.92 32.34 -0.96
N GLY A 43 -5.76 31.14 -0.41
CA GLY A 43 -5.98 30.85 1.00
C GLY A 43 -7.45 30.59 1.36
N LEU A 44 -7.67 30.25 2.64
CA LEU A 44 -8.99 29.89 3.19
C LEU A 44 -9.84 31.09 3.66
N GLY A 45 -9.43 32.33 3.39
CA GLY A 45 -10.06 33.55 3.91
C GLY A 45 -10.41 34.57 2.83
N GLU A 46 -11.60 35.19 2.93
CA GLU A 46 -11.93 36.41 2.18
C GLU A 46 -11.30 37.66 2.83
N ASP A 47 -9.98 37.65 2.95
CA ASP A 47 -9.21 38.72 3.60
C ASP A 47 -9.00 39.95 2.71
N ARG A 48 -8.67 41.07 3.35
CA ARG A 48 -8.47 42.37 2.67
C ARG A 48 -7.42 42.32 1.55
N GLU A 49 -6.38 41.48 1.70
CA GLU A 49 -5.36 41.30 0.65
C GLU A 49 -5.96 40.75 -0.67
N LEU A 50 -7.08 40.01 -0.64
CA LEU A 50 -7.78 39.55 -1.85
C LEU A 50 -8.51 40.70 -2.56
N ASP A 51 -9.19 41.57 -1.80
CA ASP A 51 -9.83 42.75 -2.38
C ASP A 51 -8.78 43.76 -2.88
N ASP A 52 -7.61 43.89 -2.23
CA ASP A 52 -6.46 44.66 -2.73
C ASP A 52 -5.86 44.08 -4.02
N LEU A 53 -5.73 42.76 -4.13
CA LEU A 53 -5.32 42.07 -5.36
C LEU A 53 -6.33 42.34 -6.49
N LEU A 54 -7.63 42.23 -6.20
CA LEU A 54 -8.70 42.47 -7.17
C LEU A 54 -8.82 43.94 -7.58
N GLN A 55 -8.45 44.90 -6.72
CA GLN A 55 -8.34 46.31 -7.06
C GLN A 55 -7.05 46.65 -7.85
N GLY A 56 -6.04 45.78 -7.81
CA GLY A 56 -4.74 46.02 -8.45
C GLY A 56 -3.76 46.81 -7.57
N ASN A 57 -4.03 46.94 -6.27
CA ASN A 57 -3.16 47.60 -5.30
C ASN A 57 -1.84 46.82 -5.11
N VAL A 58 -1.85 45.51 -5.41
CA VAL A 58 -0.67 44.63 -5.42
C VAL A 58 -0.03 44.58 -6.82
N ALA A 59 1.04 45.34 -7.04
CA ALA A 59 1.67 45.48 -8.35
C ALA A 59 2.69 44.37 -8.72
N PHE A 60 2.26 43.43 -9.56
CA PHE A 60 3.09 42.38 -10.16
C PHE A 60 3.87 42.90 -11.37
N THR A 61 5.20 42.70 -11.37
CA THR A 61 6.12 43.21 -12.40
C THR A 61 6.57 42.15 -13.41
N ILE A 62 6.10 40.91 -13.28
CA ILE A 62 6.49 39.75 -14.09
C ILE A 62 5.20 38.93 -14.33
N PRO A 63 4.92 38.47 -15.57
CA PRO A 63 3.77 37.61 -15.87
C PRO A 63 3.71 36.39 -14.94
N THR A 64 2.67 36.33 -14.13
CA THR A 64 2.47 35.33 -13.06
C THR A 64 1.25 34.48 -13.40
N TYR A 65 1.46 33.17 -13.53
CA TYR A 65 0.42 32.21 -13.90
C TYR A 65 0.07 31.32 -12.72
N ILE A 66 -1.23 31.17 -12.43
CA ILE A 66 -1.76 30.50 -11.24
C ILE A 66 -2.55 29.26 -11.63
N MET A 67 -2.19 28.09 -11.09
CA MET A 67 -2.97 26.85 -11.17
C MET A 67 -3.98 26.74 -10.01
N GLN A 68 -5.10 26.04 -10.21
CA GLN A 68 -6.00 25.67 -9.10
C GLN A 68 -5.33 24.67 -8.13
N GLY A 69 -5.30 25.02 -6.84
CA GLY A 69 -4.81 24.17 -5.75
C GLY A 69 -5.85 23.20 -5.16
N PRO A 70 -5.75 22.84 -3.86
CA PRO A 70 -6.74 21.99 -3.19
C PRO A 70 -8.07 22.70 -2.88
N HIS A 71 -8.13 24.03 -2.96
CA HIS A 71 -9.31 24.81 -2.61
C HIS A 71 -10.09 25.33 -3.84
N PRO A 72 -11.41 25.59 -3.69
CA PRO A 72 -12.20 26.38 -4.64
C PRO A 72 -11.55 27.74 -4.92
N ILE A 73 -11.66 28.23 -6.15
CA ILE A 73 -11.27 29.61 -6.46
C ILE A 73 -12.42 30.54 -6.02
N PRO A 74 -12.16 31.62 -5.27
CA PRO A 74 -13.22 32.50 -4.76
C PRO A 74 -14.10 33.09 -5.87
N GLN A 75 -15.41 33.16 -5.63
CA GLN A 75 -16.39 33.59 -6.66
C GLN A 75 -16.05 34.97 -7.26
N LYS A 76 -15.62 35.93 -6.42
CA LYS A 76 -15.12 37.26 -6.85
C LYS A 76 -14.05 37.18 -7.95
N VAL A 77 -13.18 36.16 -7.89
CA VAL A 77 -12.09 35.94 -8.85
C VAL A 77 -12.62 35.30 -10.13
N LEU A 78 -13.58 34.36 -10.02
CA LEU A 78 -14.21 33.70 -11.18
C LEU A 78 -15.01 34.70 -12.02
N GLU A 79 -15.81 35.55 -11.37
CA GLU A 79 -16.57 36.62 -12.05
C GLU A 79 -15.66 37.59 -12.79
N LYS A 80 -14.56 38.03 -12.14
CA LYS A 80 -13.60 38.94 -12.77
C LYS A 80 -12.80 38.29 -13.91
N THR A 81 -12.36 37.04 -13.75
CA THR A 81 -11.60 36.33 -14.80
C THR A 81 -12.46 35.95 -16.00
N ALA A 82 -13.76 35.68 -15.81
CA ALA A 82 -14.71 35.49 -16.90
C ALA A 82 -14.88 36.76 -17.76
N LEU A 83 -14.89 37.95 -17.14
CA LEU A 83 -14.96 39.24 -17.86
C LEU A 83 -13.64 39.60 -18.57
N ASN A 84 -12.50 39.24 -17.97
CA ASN A 84 -11.16 39.65 -18.43
C ASN A 84 -10.40 38.56 -19.23
N GLY A 85 -11.06 37.48 -19.66
CA GLY A 85 -10.42 36.41 -20.42
C GLY A 85 -9.29 35.68 -19.67
N GLY A 86 -9.40 35.57 -18.35
CA GLY A 86 -8.43 34.88 -17.48
C GLY A 86 -7.48 35.78 -16.68
N GLU A 87 -7.46 37.11 -16.89
CA GLU A 87 -6.61 38.03 -16.10
C GLU A 87 -7.32 38.52 -14.82
N ILE A 88 -6.71 38.24 -13.66
CA ILE A 88 -7.21 38.65 -12.33
C ILE A 88 -6.89 40.14 -12.08
N CYS A 89 -5.63 40.51 -12.30
CA CYS A 89 -5.10 41.87 -12.25
C CYS A 89 -3.84 41.93 -13.12
N SER A 90 -3.27 43.12 -13.35
CA SER A 90 -2.20 43.31 -14.33
C SER A 90 -1.02 42.35 -14.13
N ASN A 91 -0.72 41.56 -15.16
CA ASN A 91 0.30 40.50 -15.18
C ASN A 91 -0.03 39.25 -14.32
N VAL A 92 -1.28 39.03 -13.93
CA VAL A 92 -1.70 37.88 -13.10
C VAL A 92 -2.82 37.10 -13.79
N PHE A 93 -2.49 35.92 -14.30
CA PHE A 93 -3.37 35.09 -15.13
C PHE A 93 -3.71 33.78 -14.43
N ILE A 94 -4.98 33.37 -14.48
CA ILE A 94 -5.40 32.04 -14.03
C ILE A 94 -5.27 31.04 -15.18
N LEU A 95 -4.72 29.86 -14.88
CA LEU A 95 -4.61 28.73 -15.80
C LEU A 95 -5.89 27.89 -15.75
N GLU A 96 -6.29 27.32 -16.89
CA GLU A 96 -7.39 26.37 -16.95
C GLU A 96 -7.14 25.15 -16.03
N LYS A 97 -8.21 24.65 -15.42
CA LYS A 97 -8.18 23.48 -14.52
C LYS A 97 -7.48 22.26 -15.12
N SER A 98 -7.74 22.00 -16.39
CA SER A 98 -7.23 20.85 -17.15
C SER A 98 -7.02 21.29 -18.60
N GLY A 99 -5.88 21.92 -18.90
CA GLY A 99 -5.62 22.56 -20.19
C GLY A 99 -4.13 22.66 -20.55
N ILE A 100 -3.84 23.04 -21.80
CA ILE A 100 -2.48 23.19 -22.32
C ILE A 100 -2.35 24.57 -22.99
N ILE A 101 -1.48 25.42 -22.47
CA ILE A 101 -1.17 26.74 -23.04
C ILE A 101 0.19 26.75 -23.72
N THR A 102 0.38 27.63 -24.70
CA THR A 102 1.71 27.94 -25.26
C THR A 102 2.02 29.41 -25.02
N THR A 103 3.13 29.67 -24.35
CA THR A 103 3.58 31.02 -23.99
C THR A 103 4.10 31.80 -25.20
N SER A 104 4.20 33.12 -25.09
CA SER A 104 4.89 33.98 -26.07
C SER A 104 6.33 33.55 -26.36
N SER A 105 7.01 32.96 -25.36
CA SER A 105 8.36 32.39 -25.50
C SER A 105 8.41 31.05 -26.27
N LYS A 106 7.26 30.52 -26.69
CA LYS A 106 7.04 29.21 -27.35
C LYS A 106 7.27 27.99 -26.47
N LEU A 107 7.28 28.15 -25.14
CA LEU A 107 7.19 27.04 -24.19
C LEU A 107 5.74 26.56 -24.08
N THR A 108 5.52 25.25 -24.14
CA THR A 108 4.20 24.63 -23.95
C THR A 108 4.07 24.12 -22.51
N ILE A 109 3.02 24.59 -21.81
CA ILE A 109 2.75 24.29 -20.40
C ILE A 109 1.42 23.54 -20.29
N GLY A 110 1.47 22.31 -19.78
CA GLY A 110 0.29 21.55 -19.39
C GLY A 110 -0.08 21.83 -17.93
N THR A 111 -1.38 21.96 -17.64
CA THR A 111 -1.90 22.24 -16.30
C THR A 111 -2.99 21.24 -15.94
N PHE A 112 -2.90 20.65 -14.75
CA PHE A 112 -3.90 19.74 -14.20
C PHE A 112 -4.08 20.00 -12.68
N GLY A 113 -4.85 21.04 -12.37
CA GLY A 113 -5.12 21.53 -11.02
C GLY A 113 -6.32 20.85 -10.33
N GLY A 114 -6.55 21.22 -9.07
CA GLY A 114 -7.58 20.62 -8.21
C GLY A 114 -7.11 19.36 -7.48
N VAL A 115 -8.07 18.59 -6.95
CA VAL A 115 -7.82 17.36 -6.17
C VAL A 115 -8.61 16.15 -6.67
N PHE A 116 -8.01 14.97 -6.55
CA PHE A 116 -8.65 13.68 -6.76
C PHE A 116 -9.49 13.28 -5.55
N SER A 117 -10.77 13.00 -5.79
CA SER A 117 -11.65 12.28 -4.88
C SER A 117 -12.35 11.18 -5.66
N SER A 118 -12.43 9.96 -5.12
CA SER A 118 -13.01 8.80 -5.81
C SER A 118 -14.47 9.02 -6.21
N ASP A 119 -15.24 9.71 -5.37
CA ASP A 119 -16.68 9.94 -5.56
C ASP A 119 -16.92 11.07 -6.59
N SER A 120 -16.14 12.15 -6.51
CA SER A 120 -16.16 13.24 -7.50
C SER A 120 -15.62 12.79 -8.86
N PHE A 121 -14.66 11.86 -8.89
CA PHE A 121 -14.06 11.39 -10.14
C PHE A 121 -15.02 10.49 -10.93
N SER A 122 -15.82 9.70 -10.22
CA SER A 122 -16.79 8.76 -10.79
C SER A 122 -18.11 9.41 -11.22
N SER A 123 -18.41 10.63 -10.75
CA SER A 123 -19.64 11.34 -11.08
C SER A 123 -19.49 12.21 -12.33
N SER A 124 -20.45 12.10 -13.25
CA SER A 124 -20.45 12.80 -14.54
C SER A 124 -21.01 14.23 -14.42
N SER A 125 -20.28 15.09 -13.71
CA SER A 125 -20.56 16.52 -13.58
C SER A 125 -20.02 17.34 -14.77
N SER A 126 -20.43 18.61 -14.84
CA SER A 126 -20.11 19.56 -15.93
C SER A 126 -18.60 19.71 -16.19
N PRO A 127 -18.15 20.06 -17.41
CA PRO A 127 -16.72 20.28 -17.69
C PRO A 127 -16.12 21.41 -16.86
N ALA A 128 -14.91 21.17 -16.33
CA ALA A 128 -13.93 22.18 -15.91
C ALA A 128 -14.40 23.34 -15.01
N ASP A 129 -15.37 23.11 -14.13
CA ASP A 129 -15.77 24.11 -13.13
C ASP A 129 -14.62 24.38 -12.13
N MET A 130 -14.22 25.66 -12.04
CA MET A 130 -13.16 26.19 -11.17
C MET A 130 -13.67 26.58 -9.77
N SER A 131 -14.99 26.67 -9.58
CA SER A 131 -15.61 26.81 -8.24
C SER A 131 -15.60 25.49 -7.45
N VAL A 132 -15.35 24.37 -8.12
CA VAL A 132 -15.20 23.05 -7.50
C VAL A 132 -13.71 22.74 -7.35
N ALA A 133 -13.27 22.27 -6.17
CA ALA A 133 -11.87 21.85 -5.95
C ALA A 133 -11.53 20.53 -6.67
N THR A 134 -12.45 19.56 -6.67
CA THR A 134 -12.19 18.24 -7.26
C THR A 134 -12.28 18.24 -8.78
N TYR A 135 -11.47 17.42 -9.44
CA TYR A 135 -11.59 17.14 -10.88
C TYR A 135 -12.28 15.81 -11.15
N ASN A 136 -12.92 15.68 -12.33
CA ASN A 136 -13.67 14.48 -12.73
C ASN A 136 -13.07 13.79 -13.96
N ASN A 137 -13.63 12.64 -14.36
CA ASN A 137 -13.17 11.91 -15.55
C ASN A 137 -13.36 12.68 -16.88
N SER A 138 -14.22 13.71 -16.93
CA SER A 138 -14.32 14.61 -18.10
C SER A 138 -13.10 15.52 -18.22
N ASN A 139 -12.53 16.00 -17.10
CA ASN A 139 -11.27 16.76 -17.10
C ASN A 139 -10.10 15.91 -17.61
N LEU A 140 -10.02 14.65 -17.17
CA LEU A 140 -8.98 13.73 -17.62
C LEU A 140 -9.11 13.46 -19.12
N SER A 141 -10.30 13.09 -19.59
CA SER A 141 -10.51 12.72 -20.99
C SER A 141 -10.43 13.90 -21.95
N SER A 142 -10.85 15.11 -21.57
CA SER A 142 -10.66 16.31 -22.41
C SER A 142 -9.19 16.71 -22.51
N PHE A 143 -8.43 16.64 -21.41
CA PHE A 143 -6.99 16.89 -21.41
C PHE A 143 -6.25 15.87 -22.28
N LEU A 144 -6.50 14.57 -22.09
CA LEU A 144 -5.86 13.49 -22.85
C LEU A 144 -6.27 13.46 -24.33
N ALA A 145 -7.44 14.00 -24.69
CA ALA A 145 -7.87 14.18 -26.08
C ALA A 145 -7.32 15.46 -26.74
N SER A 146 -6.55 16.29 -26.03
CA SER A 146 -6.01 17.53 -26.59
C SER A 146 -5.00 17.26 -27.71
N SER A 147 -5.25 17.86 -28.89
CA SER A 147 -4.40 17.75 -30.07
C SER A 147 -3.01 18.37 -29.92
N SER A 148 -2.74 19.03 -28.79
CA SER A 148 -1.42 19.55 -28.41
C SER A 148 -0.51 18.48 -27.78
N LEU A 149 -1.01 17.29 -27.43
CA LEU A 149 -0.22 16.22 -26.81
C LEU A 149 0.61 15.41 -27.82
N PRO A 150 1.77 14.84 -27.40
CA PRO A 150 2.48 13.81 -28.14
C PRO A 150 1.57 12.64 -28.53
N ALA A 151 1.53 12.30 -29.82
CA ALA A 151 0.78 11.15 -30.30
C ALA A 151 1.44 9.84 -29.85
N ILE A 152 0.91 9.23 -28.79
CA ILE A 152 1.30 7.87 -28.36
C ILE A 152 0.92 6.90 -29.47
N SER A 153 1.91 6.17 -30.01
CA SER A 153 1.67 5.14 -31.03
C SER A 153 1.11 3.86 -30.39
N THR A 154 -0.18 3.87 -30.06
CA THR A 154 -0.88 2.68 -29.58
C THR A 154 -1.00 1.66 -30.70
N ALA A 155 -0.22 0.58 -30.63
CA ALA A 155 -0.23 -0.55 -31.56
C ALA A 155 -1.53 -1.37 -31.48
N THR A 156 -2.62 -0.79 -31.98
CA THR A 156 -3.96 -1.35 -31.88
C THR A 156 -4.21 -2.34 -33.01
N THR A 157 -4.10 -3.64 -32.72
CA THR A 157 -4.50 -4.69 -33.68
C THR A 157 -6.02 -4.65 -33.91
N SER A 158 -6.42 -4.08 -35.04
CA SER A 158 -7.77 -4.04 -35.59
C SER A 158 -7.78 -4.47 -37.06
N THR A 159 -8.24 -5.67 -37.34
CA THR A 159 -8.29 -6.26 -38.69
C THR A 159 -9.55 -5.83 -39.46
N SER A 160 -9.50 -4.67 -40.12
CA SER A 160 -10.48 -4.30 -41.15
C SER A 160 -9.99 -3.20 -42.10
N SER A 161 -9.68 -3.58 -43.33
CA SER A 161 -9.86 -2.82 -44.60
C SER A 161 -9.67 -1.29 -44.66
N GLN A 162 -8.70 -0.90 -45.52
CA GLN A 162 -8.53 0.39 -46.22
C GLN A 162 -8.00 1.62 -45.43
N PRO A 163 -6.88 2.24 -45.86
CA PRO A 163 -6.41 3.51 -45.31
C PRO A 163 -7.15 4.69 -45.95
N SER A 164 -7.92 5.45 -45.17
CA SER A 164 -8.55 6.68 -45.65
C SER A 164 -7.56 7.85 -45.68
N LEU A 165 -7.77 8.79 -46.60
CA LEU A 165 -6.83 9.90 -46.89
C LEU A 165 -6.77 11.00 -45.78
N ALA A 166 -7.20 10.67 -44.55
CA ALA A 166 -7.22 11.59 -43.41
C ALA A 166 -5.84 11.80 -42.76
N SER A 167 -4.84 10.97 -43.06
CA SER A 167 -3.47 11.04 -42.53
C SER A 167 -2.64 12.26 -42.99
N LEU A 168 -3.27 13.31 -43.52
CA LEU A 168 -2.63 14.48 -44.14
C LEU A 168 -3.16 15.82 -43.60
N LYS A 169 -3.32 15.93 -42.27
CA LYS A 169 -3.29 17.24 -41.57
C LYS A 169 -2.22 17.24 -40.48
N SER A 170 -1.01 17.62 -40.88
CA SER A 170 0.16 17.71 -40.00
C SER A 170 0.07 18.89 -39.03
N ALA A 171 -0.68 18.72 -37.94
CA ALA A 171 -0.34 19.39 -36.69
C ALA A 171 0.87 18.65 -36.08
N LYS A 172 2.01 19.32 -35.95
CA LYS A 172 3.12 18.78 -35.17
C LYS A 172 2.70 18.77 -33.71
N ALA A 173 2.59 17.59 -33.11
CA ALA A 173 2.41 17.46 -31.67
C ALA A 173 3.54 18.19 -30.94
N SER A 174 3.18 19.23 -30.19
CA SER A 174 4.10 20.01 -29.37
C SER A 174 4.45 19.23 -28.11
N GLN A 175 5.71 18.89 -27.91
CA GLN A 175 6.13 18.34 -26.63
C GLN A 175 5.88 19.36 -25.51
N ILE A 176 5.26 18.91 -24.42
CA ILE A 176 5.07 19.72 -23.22
C ILE A 176 6.44 19.92 -22.56
N ASP A 177 6.83 21.19 -22.41
CA ASP A 177 8.06 21.57 -21.73
C ASP A 177 7.89 21.48 -20.20
N ILE A 178 6.72 21.89 -19.70
CA ILE A 178 6.41 21.98 -18.26
C ILE A 178 5.02 21.41 -18.00
N LEU A 179 4.89 20.51 -17.03
CA LEU A 179 3.62 20.07 -16.47
C LEU A 179 3.48 20.60 -15.04
N LEU A 180 2.29 21.11 -14.72
CA LEU A 180 1.90 21.59 -13.41
C LEU A 180 0.75 20.70 -12.90
N THR A 181 0.92 20.07 -11.74
CA THR A 181 -0.16 19.36 -11.03
C THR A 181 -0.22 19.79 -9.57
N ASN A 182 -1.38 19.64 -8.92
CA ASN A 182 -1.46 19.90 -7.48
C ASN A 182 -0.89 18.71 -6.69
N GLN A 183 -1.59 17.58 -6.73
CA GLN A 183 -1.16 16.29 -6.17
C GLN A 183 -0.02 15.66 -6.98
N TRP A 184 0.62 14.65 -6.38
CA TRP A 184 1.65 13.83 -7.02
C TRP A 184 1.02 12.64 -7.78
N PRO A 185 1.62 12.18 -8.89
CA PRO A 185 1.29 10.87 -9.47
C PRO A 185 1.67 9.74 -8.52
N VAL A 186 0.86 8.70 -8.45
CA VAL A 186 1.11 7.53 -7.56
C VAL A 186 2.42 6.83 -7.91
N SER A 187 2.82 6.81 -9.18
CA SER A 187 4.07 6.17 -9.59
C SER A 187 5.33 6.98 -9.32
N ILE A 188 5.27 8.29 -9.04
CA ILE A 188 6.47 9.18 -9.15
C ILE A 188 7.64 8.79 -8.22
N THR A 189 7.35 8.21 -7.05
CA THR A 189 8.33 7.76 -6.06
C THR A 189 9.05 6.47 -6.46
N ARG A 190 8.50 5.67 -7.37
CA ARG A 190 9.11 4.42 -7.84
C ARG A 190 10.51 4.68 -8.37
N GLN A 191 11.43 3.74 -8.09
CA GLN A 191 12.84 3.75 -8.54
C GLN A 191 13.71 4.93 -8.05
N SER A 192 13.21 5.85 -7.21
CA SER A 192 14.03 6.94 -6.64
C SER A 192 14.68 6.52 -5.32
N LYS A 193 15.96 6.91 -5.13
CA LYS A 193 16.69 6.75 -3.87
C LYS A 193 16.49 7.94 -2.93
N THR A 194 15.99 9.06 -3.46
CA THR A 194 15.73 10.30 -2.71
C THR A 194 14.28 10.48 -2.29
N ALA A 195 13.41 9.49 -2.54
CA ALA A 195 11.99 9.56 -2.21
C ALA A 195 11.76 9.85 -0.71
N PRO A 196 10.90 10.81 -0.36
CA PRO A 196 10.49 11.04 1.02
C PRO A 196 9.84 9.79 1.62
N SER A 197 9.98 9.63 2.94
CA SER A 197 9.36 8.53 3.67
C SER A 197 7.85 8.47 3.36
N PRO A 198 7.28 7.28 3.11
CA PRO A 198 5.84 7.14 2.89
C PRO A 198 5.01 7.52 4.13
N ALA A 199 5.63 7.70 5.30
CA ALA A 199 4.98 8.30 6.47
C ALA A 199 4.63 9.79 6.29
N ASN A 200 5.35 10.51 5.43
CA ASN A 200 5.13 11.93 5.15
C ASN A 200 4.10 12.13 4.02
N ILE A 201 3.99 11.14 3.12
CA ILE A 201 3.16 11.22 1.91
C ILE A 201 1.76 10.68 2.25
N THR A 202 0.86 11.56 2.66
CA THR A 202 -0.56 11.23 2.85
C THR A 202 -1.19 10.65 1.58
N PRO A 203 -2.16 9.73 1.65
CA PRO A 203 -2.88 9.24 0.46
C PRO A 203 -3.46 10.36 -0.40
N GLN A 204 -4.00 11.40 0.26
CA GLN A 204 -4.53 12.63 -0.33
C GLN A 204 -3.48 13.48 -1.04
N SER A 205 -2.19 13.27 -0.79
CA SER A 205 -1.10 13.89 -1.57
C SER A 205 -0.90 13.25 -2.94
N THR A 206 -1.53 12.10 -3.23
CA THR A 206 -1.34 11.34 -4.46
C THR A 206 -2.64 11.12 -5.23
N ALA A 207 -2.56 11.01 -6.56
CA ALA A 207 -3.72 10.78 -7.42
C ALA A 207 -3.42 9.77 -8.54
N PRO A 208 -4.09 8.60 -8.58
CA PRO A 208 -3.86 7.60 -9.62
C PRO A 208 -4.03 8.12 -11.06
N PRO A 209 -5.03 8.97 -11.41
CA PRO A 209 -5.19 9.48 -12.77
C PRO A 209 -4.00 10.29 -13.32
N LEU A 210 -3.15 10.85 -12.44
CA LEU A 210 -2.00 11.66 -12.88
C LEU A 210 -0.88 10.81 -13.49
N ASP A 211 -0.83 9.49 -13.24
CA ASP A 211 0.13 8.60 -13.91
C ASP A 211 -0.08 8.59 -15.43
N ASP A 212 -1.34 8.60 -15.87
CA ASP A 212 -1.71 8.64 -17.29
C ASP A 212 -1.49 10.04 -17.89
N VAL A 213 -1.77 11.11 -17.13
CA VAL A 213 -1.45 12.50 -17.52
C VAL A 213 0.04 12.67 -17.78
N VAL A 214 0.91 12.23 -16.86
CA VAL A 214 2.37 12.34 -17.03
C VAL A 214 2.87 11.48 -18.18
N ARG A 215 2.32 10.26 -18.35
CA ARG A 215 2.65 9.38 -19.49
C ARG A 215 2.26 9.99 -20.84
N ALA A 216 1.15 10.70 -20.92
CA ALA A 216 0.74 11.42 -22.13
C ALA A 216 1.58 12.68 -22.39
N CYS A 217 1.85 13.47 -21.35
CA CYS A 217 2.60 14.71 -21.49
C CYS A 217 4.08 14.50 -21.84
N ARG A 218 4.71 13.48 -21.25
CA ARG A 218 6.18 13.28 -21.21
C ARG A 218 6.93 14.61 -20.98
N PRO A 219 6.70 15.28 -19.83
CA PRO A 219 7.10 16.68 -19.64
C PRO A 219 8.57 16.79 -19.25
N ARG A 220 9.29 17.80 -19.75
CA ARG A 220 10.73 17.98 -19.42
C ARG A 220 10.93 18.42 -17.96
N TYR A 221 10.00 19.21 -17.43
CA TYR A 221 9.85 19.49 -16.00
C TYR A 221 8.43 19.19 -15.56
N HIS A 222 8.27 18.55 -14.41
CA HIS A 222 6.98 18.37 -13.74
C HIS A 222 7.10 18.95 -12.33
N PHE A 223 6.26 19.94 -12.02
CA PHE A 223 6.16 20.52 -10.69
C PHE A 223 4.84 20.13 -10.02
N ALA A 224 4.91 19.89 -8.70
CA ALA A 224 3.75 19.61 -7.86
C ALA A 224 3.85 20.28 -6.48
N CYS A 225 2.76 20.27 -5.71
CA CYS A 225 2.67 20.88 -4.37
C CYS A 225 1.81 20.03 -3.44
N ALA A 226 2.38 18.91 -2.98
CA ALA A 226 1.76 17.98 -2.04
C ALA A 226 2.86 17.25 -1.23
N GLY A 227 2.51 16.13 -0.60
CA GLY A 227 3.43 15.25 0.14
C GLY A 227 3.59 15.60 1.62
N GLY A 228 2.62 16.30 2.20
CA GLY A 228 2.60 16.74 3.59
C GLY A 228 1.75 15.88 4.51
N GLU A 229 1.93 16.09 5.82
CA GLU A 229 1.09 15.51 6.89
C GLU A 229 -0.36 16.02 6.80
N THR A 230 -0.56 17.24 6.27
CA THR A 230 -1.86 17.81 5.91
C THR A 230 -1.85 18.35 4.48
N GLU A 231 -3.02 18.57 3.90
CA GLU A 231 -3.17 19.10 2.52
C GLU A 231 -2.57 20.53 2.40
N ASP A 232 -2.55 21.30 3.48
CA ASP A 232 -1.95 22.64 3.58
C ASP A 232 -0.43 22.69 3.78
N THR A 233 0.24 21.55 4.01
CA THR A 233 1.66 21.49 4.43
C THR A 233 2.58 20.75 3.45
N PRO A 234 2.56 21.06 2.13
CA PRO A 234 3.36 20.33 1.14
C PRO A 234 4.87 20.43 1.41
N ILE A 235 5.59 19.37 1.05
CA ILE A 235 7.03 19.27 1.29
C ILE A 235 7.84 19.60 0.04
N PHE A 236 9.05 20.12 0.27
CA PHE A 236 10.04 20.20 -0.80
C PHE A 236 10.65 18.82 -1.06
N TRP A 237 10.65 18.40 -2.33
CA TRP A 237 11.40 17.23 -2.78
C TRP A 237 11.83 17.42 -4.23
N GLU A 238 13.12 17.24 -4.52
CA GLU A 238 13.67 17.22 -5.87
C GLU A 238 14.10 15.77 -6.18
N ARG A 239 13.39 15.11 -7.11
CA ARG A 239 13.68 13.73 -7.50
C ARG A 239 14.88 13.69 -8.42
N GLU A 240 15.67 12.62 -8.34
CA GLU A 240 16.60 12.22 -9.39
C GLU A 240 15.91 12.27 -10.78
N PRO A 241 16.57 12.80 -11.83
CA PRO A 241 15.99 12.84 -13.17
C PRO A 241 15.64 11.43 -13.67
N TYR A 242 14.64 11.31 -14.54
CA TYR A 242 14.26 10.03 -15.12
C TYR A 242 14.17 10.08 -16.64
N VAL A 243 14.55 8.97 -17.29
CA VAL A 243 14.63 8.84 -18.74
C VAL A 243 13.46 8.00 -19.26
N TRP A 244 12.79 8.46 -20.30
CA TRP A 244 11.74 7.71 -20.96
C TRP A 244 12.30 6.73 -21.99
N GLU A 245 11.55 5.66 -22.25
CA GLU A 245 11.87 4.69 -23.30
C GLU A 245 11.80 5.34 -24.69
N ASN A 246 12.64 4.87 -25.61
CA ASN A 246 12.91 5.55 -26.88
C ASN A 246 11.99 5.05 -28.00
N ASP A 247 10.76 5.54 -28.00
CA ASP A 247 9.74 5.27 -29.03
C ASP A 247 10.00 6.01 -30.37
N GLY A 248 11.28 6.25 -30.71
CA GLY A 248 11.70 6.99 -31.91
C GLY A 248 11.68 8.52 -31.79
N MET A 249 11.31 9.08 -30.62
CA MET A 249 11.41 10.53 -30.36
C MET A 249 12.75 10.98 -29.73
N GLY A 250 13.67 10.06 -29.43
CA GLY A 250 14.98 10.33 -28.81
C GLY A 250 15.00 10.16 -27.29
N GLU A 251 16.20 10.25 -26.69
CA GLU A 251 16.36 10.16 -25.23
C GLU A 251 15.78 11.38 -24.52
N LEU A 252 14.58 11.23 -23.97
CA LEU A 252 13.92 12.28 -23.21
C LEU A 252 14.18 12.14 -21.71
N VAL A 253 14.64 13.22 -21.07
CA VAL A 253 14.86 13.29 -19.62
C VAL A 253 13.88 14.26 -18.96
N SER A 254 13.14 13.76 -17.97
CA SER A 254 12.24 14.54 -17.10
C SER A 254 12.86 14.82 -15.73
N ARG A 255 12.45 15.92 -15.12
CA ARG A 255 12.76 16.28 -13.72
C ARG A 255 11.45 16.50 -12.95
N PHE A 256 11.37 15.98 -11.73
CA PHE A 256 10.21 16.19 -10.85
C PHE A 256 10.62 16.96 -9.59
N ILE A 257 9.88 18.03 -9.28
CA ILE A 257 10.12 18.89 -8.12
C ILE A 257 8.79 19.20 -7.41
N SER A 258 8.65 18.76 -6.16
CA SER A 258 7.62 19.24 -5.24
C SER A 258 8.12 20.48 -4.48
N LEU A 259 7.25 21.47 -4.28
CA LEU A 259 7.55 22.71 -3.53
C LEU A 259 6.71 22.83 -2.26
N GLY A 260 7.30 23.41 -1.21
CA GLY A 260 6.59 23.80 0.00
C GLY A 260 5.89 25.17 -0.10
N SER A 261 5.07 25.51 0.90
CA SER A 261 4.34 26.79 0.96
C SER A 261 5.25 28.01 1.25
N LEU A 262 4.84 29.19 0.78
CA LEU A 262 5.46 30.52 0.91
C LEU A 262 5.51 31.07 2.37
N GLY A 263 5.41 30.24 3.40
CA GLY A 263 5.31 30.66 4.79
C GLY A 263 6.53 30.37 5.66
N ALA A 264 6.41 30.76 6.94
CA ALA A 264 6.74 29.79 7.99
C ALA A 264 5.53 28.86 8.15
N SER A 265 5.74 27.63 8.63
CA SER A 265 4.62 26.77 9.02
C SER A 265 3.83 27.40 10.17
N LEU A 266 2.57 26.99 10.33
CA LEU A 266 1.78 27.31 11.52
C LEU A 266 2.37 26.66 12.79
N ASP A 267 3.15 25.59 12.66
CA ASP A 267 4.00 25.07 13.75
C ASP A 267 5.35 25.83 13.80
N PRO A 268 5.67 26.54 14.91
CA PRO A 268 6.96 27.23 15.07
C PRO A 268 8.19 26.30 15.13
N ASN A 269 8.02 24.99 15.29
CA ASN A 269 9.12 24.01 15.30
C ASN A 269 9.43 23.42 13.91
N ALA A 270 8.53 23.57 12.94
CA ALA A 270 8.68 22.94 11.63
C ALA A 270 9.82 23.56 10.81
N LYS A 271 10.65 22.70 10.22
CA LYS A 271 11.79 23.13 9.39
C LYS A 271 11.30 23.88 8.15
N LYS A 272 11.87 25.06 7.90
CA LYS A 272 11.53 25.92 6.74
C LYS A 272 11.78 25.17 5.43
N GLN A 273 10.72 24.78 4.75
CA GLN A 273 10.75 24.12 3.44
C GLN A 273 11.21 25.08 2.33
N ARG A 274 11.74 24.52 1.24
CA ARG A 274 12.06 25.30 0.04
C ARG A 274 10.80 25.48 -0.81
N TRP A 275 10.35 26.71 -0.89
CA TRP A 275 9.08 27.11 -1.52
C TRP A 275 9.21 27.64 -2.95
N PHE A 276 10.43 27.72 -3.50
CA PHE A 276 10.67 28.14 -4.89
C PHE A 276 11.79 27.37 -5.58
N TYR A 277 11.68 27.30 -6.91
CA TYR A 277 12.66 26.74 -7.83
C TYR A 277 12.85 27.70 -9.01
N ALA A 278 14.10 28.08 -9.27
CA ALA A 278 14.48 28.99 -10.35
C ALA A 278 15.30 28.22 -11.37
N PHE A 279 14.90 28.25 -12.64
CA PHE A 279 15.57 27.51 -13.70
C PHE A 279 15.55 28.25 -15.04
N SER A 280 16.24 27.69 -16.04
CA SER A 280 16.26 28.20 -17.40
C SER A 280 15.96 27.07 -18.39
N ILE A 281 15.14 27.37 -19.39
CA ILE A 281 14.68 26.39 -20.38
C ILE A 281 14.57 27.03 -21.76
N THR A 282 15.19 26.40 -22.75
CA THR A 282 14.91 26.65 -24.17
C THR A 282 13.70 25.81 -24.61
N PRO A 283 12.76 26.33 -25.42
CA PRO A 283 11.68 25.54 -26.01
C PRO A 283 12.16 24.28 -26.72
N TYR A 284 11.33 23.23 -26.69
CA TYR A 284 11.69 21.96 -27.30
C TYR A 284 11.93 22.07 -28.82
N SER A 285 12.98 21.39 -29.29
CA SER A 285 13.31 21.24 -30.70
C SER A 285 14.24 20.04 -30.89
N ALA A 286 14.27 19.44 -32.09
CA ALA A 286 15.12 18.29 -32.36
C ALA A 286 16.62 18.55 -32.11
N ALA A 287 17.09 19.78 -32.39
CA ALA A 287 18.46 20.21 -32.09
C ALA A 287 18.71 20.34 -30.58
N ALA A 288 17.72 20.82 -29.80
CA ALA A 288 17.82 20.86 -28.35
C ALA A 288 17.75 19.46 -27.70
N ALA A 289 17.01 18.52 -28.29
CA ALA A 289 16.94 17.13 -27.84
C ALA A 289 18.30 16.42 -27.95
N ALA A 290 18.99 16.57 -29.09
CA ALA A 290 20.32 16.02 -29.31
C ALA A 290 21.42 16.57 -28.37
N ALA A 291 21.16 17.70 -27.70
CA ALA A 291 22.05 18.30 -26.71
C ALA A 291 21.77 17.86 -25.26
N ILE A 292 20.76 17.00 -25.01
CA ILE A 292 20.44 16.50 -23.67
C ILE A 292 21.41 15.37 -23.29
N THR A 293 22.53 15.71 -22.67
CA THR A 293 23.40 14.72 -22.02
C THR A 293 22.66 14.05 -20.86
N LYS A 294 22.47 12.73 -20.94
CA LYS A 294 21.86 11.89 -19.91
C LYS A 294 22.59 12.08 -18.55
N PRO A 295 21.89 12.53 -17.47
CA PRO A 295 22.51 12.69 -16.16
C PRO A 295 23.01 11.35 -15.61
N ALA A 296 24.19 11.34 -14.96
CA ALA A 296 24.80 10.12 -14.43
C ALA A 296 23.98 9.44 -13.32
N ASN A 297 23.08 10.17 -12.67
CA ASN A 297 22.15 9.66 -11.66
C ASN A 297 20.72 9.41 -12.19
N ALA A 298 20.51 9.40 -13.52
CA ALA A 298 19.17 9.29 -14.08
C ALA A 298 18.59 7.87 -13.98
N THR A 299 17.36 7.75 -13.46
CA THR A 299 16.63 6.48 -13.36
C THR A 299 15.86 6.18 -14.67
N PRO A 300 15.36 4.95 -14.89
CA PRO A 300 14.27 4.73 -15.84
C PRO A 300 13.01 5.53 -15.44
N SER A 301 12.06 5.67 -16.37
CA SER A 301 10.79 6.35 -16.12
C SER A 301 9.89 5.52 -15.19
N PRO A 302 9.36 6.10 -14.10
CA PRO A 302 8.49 5.37 -13.18
C PRO A 302 7.11 5.00 -13.78
N PHE A 303 6.77 5.55 -14.96
CA PHE A 303 5.46 5.44 -15.61
C PHE A 303 5.35 4.35 -16.70
N GLN A 304 6.34 3.47 -16.83
CA GLN A 304 6.39 2.38 -17.81
C GLN A 304 5.05 1.60 -17.88
N SER A 305 4.56 1.37 -19.10
CA SER A 305 3.24 0.76 -19.33
C SER A 305 3.26 -0.75 -19.18
N SER A 306 2.39 -1.29 -18.32
CA SER A 306 2.03 -2.70 -18.40
C SER A 306 1.28 -2.99 -19.70
N GLY A 307 1.62 -4.08 -20.39
CA GLY A 307 0.95 -4.50 -21.62
C GLY A 307 -0.55 -4.75 -21.37
N GLY A 308 -1.42 -4.09 -22.14
CA GLY A 308 -2.84 -3.99 -21.80
C GLY A 308 -3.63 -5.30 -21.88
N PHE A 309 -4.35 -5.63 -20.80
CA PHE A 309 -5.34 -6.71 -20.77
C PHE A 309 -6.48 -6.47 -21.78
N ARG A 310 -6.56 -7.31 -22.82
CA ARG A 310 -7.67 -7.27 -23.79
C ARG A 310 -8.91 -8.02 -23.26
N GLY A 311 -9.81 -7.27 -22.62
CA GLY A 311 -11.26 -7.47 -22.73
C GLY A 311 -11.93 -8.51 -21.83
N ALA A 312 -12.33 -8.07 -20.63
CA ALA A 312 -13.57 -8.56 -20.02
C ALA A 312 -14.76 -7.79 -20.62
N LYS A 313 -15.87 -8.47 -20.96
CA LYS A 313 -17.02 -7.84 -21.63
C LYS A 313 -17.85 -6.98 -20.66
N ARG A 314 -18.42 -5.91 -21.23
CA ARG A 314 -19.33 -4.95 -20.59
C ARG A 314 -20.64 -5.63 -20.15
N SER A 315 -21.06 -5.42 -18.91
CA SER A 315 -22.40 -5.81 -18.45
C SER A 315 -23.45 -4.78 -18.89
N THR A 316 -24.57 -5.25 -19.43
CA THR A 316 -25.77 -4.44 -19.72
C THR A 316 -27.00 -5.12 -19.14
N MET A 317 -27.86 -4.34 -18.47
CA MET A 317 -29.16 -4.80 -17.96
C MET A 317 -30.13 -5.15 -19.10
N GLY A 318 -31.06 -6.09 -18.90
CA GLY A 318 -32.30 -6.12 -19.68
C GLY A 318 -32.94 -7.49 -19.98
N ASP A 319 -33.97 -7.82 -19.20
CA ASP A 319 -35.26 -8.38 -19.66
C ASP A 319 -35.42 -9.88 -20.05
N GLN A 320 -36.58 -10.24 -20.61
CA GLN A 320 -37.35 -11.46 -20.28
C GLN A 320 -37.44 -12.55 -21.38
N GLY A 321 -37.87 -13.75 -20.96
CA GLY A 321 -38.23 -14.90 -21.81
C GLY A 321 -37.04 -15.80 -22.19
N ASP A 322 -37.21 -17.07 -22.59
CA ASP A 322 -38.34 -18.01 -22.43
C ASP A 322 -37.72 -19.45 -22.39
N GLY A 323 -38.49 -20.47 -22.01
CA GLY A 323 -37.96 -21.81 -21.75
C GLY A 323 -37.83 -22.72 -22.98
N SER A 324 -36.81 -23.59 -23.00
CA SER A 324 -36.87 -24.89 -23.69
C SER A 324 -35.92 -25.91 -23.05
N GLU A 325 -36.51 -26.94 -22.47
CA GLU A 325 -36.10 -28.36 -22.42
C GLU A 325 -34.61 -28.75 -22.22
N ALA A 326 -34.40 -29.47 -21.11
CA ALA A 326 -33.25 -30.32 -20.81
C ALA A 326 -33.38 -31.70 -21.57
N PRO A 327 -32.60 -32.80 -21.36
CA PRO A 327 -32.02 -33.24 -20.07
C PRO A 327 -30.60 -33.88 -20.09
N ASN A 328 -30.03 -34.02 -18.88
CA ASN A 328 -28.98 -34.99 -18.57
C ASN A 328 -29.58 -36.25 -17.90
N PHE A 329 -28.98 -37.41 -18.15
CA PHE A 329 -29.29 -38.75 -17.61
C PHE A 329 -27.95 -39.54 -17.43
N ILE A 330 -27.78 -40.61 -16.65
CA ILE A 330 -28.63 -41.44 -15.74
C ILE A 330 -27.67 -42.06 -14.67
N PHE A 331 -28.03 -42.60 -13.48
CA PHE A 331 -29.34 -42.97 -12.91
C PHE A 331 -29.64 -42.18 -11.59
N GLY A 332 -29.96 -42.67 -10.37
CA GLY A 332 -30.05 -43.99 -9.73
C GLY A 332 -28.75 -44.44 -9.03
N GLU A 333 -28.75 -45.20 -7.92
CA GLU A 333 -29.84 -45.80 -7.11
C GLU A 333 -29.39 -46.01 -5.62
N VAL A 334 -30.23 -46.09 -4.56
CA VAL A 334 -31.60 -45.55 -4.36
C VAL A 334 -32.08 -45.65 -2.88
N LYS A 335 -32.84 -44.65 -2.37
CA LYS A 335 -33.82 -44.69 -1.22
C LYS A 335 -33.29 -45.11 0.18
N SER A 336 -33.94 -44.83 1.32
CA SER A 336 -34.99 -43.87 1.76
C SER A 336 -34.92 -43.79 3.31
N LYS A 337 -35.49 -42.82 4.05
CA LYS A 337 -36.90 -42.41 4.26
C LYS A 337 -36.86 -41.11 5.12
N ARG A 338 -37.84 -40.19 5.18
CA ARG A 338 -39.05 -39.86 4.39
C ARG A 338 -39.34 -38.33 4.56
N PRO A 339 -40.45 -37.71 4.09
CA PRO A 339 -40.42 -36.31 3.65
C PRO A 339 -40.66 -35.26 4.74
N ARG A 340 -40.32 -33.99 4.43
CA ARG A 340 -40.94 -32.82 5.06
C ARG A 340 -42.41 -32.71 4.66
N LEU A 341 -43.27 -32.40 5.62
CA LEU A 341 -44.59 -31.81 5.36
C LEU A 341 -44.47 -30.28 5.51
N ALA A 342 -45.32 -29.51 4.83
CA ALA A 342 -45.36 -28.06 4.96
C ALA A 342 -46.40 -27.64 6.02
N GLY A 343 -46.00 -26.73 6.91
CA GLY A 343 -46.88 -26.15 7.93
C GLY A 343 -46.11 -25.82 9.20
N GLN A 344 -46.42 -24.65 9.78
CA GLN A 344 -45.92 -24.13 11.07
C GLN A 344 -44.39 -23.93 11.20
N LYS A 345 -43.98 -22.71 11.54
CA LYS A 345 -42.68 -22.43 12.17
C LYS A 345 -42.90 -22.52 13.68
N GLU A 346 -42.37 -23.55 14.33
CA GLU A 346 -42.41 -23.63 15.80
C GLU A 346 -41.55 -22.51 16.42
N ALA A 347 -42.08 -21.81 17.42
CA ALA A 347 -41.43 -20.65 18.04
C ALA A 347 -40.39 -21.01 19.12
N PHE A 348 -40.35 -22.28 19.55
CA PHE A 348 -39.57 -22.76 20.70
C PHE A 348 -38.69 -23.96 20.34
N LYS A 349 -37.61 -24.13 21.10
CA LYS A 349 -36.81 -25.37 21.13
C LYS A 349 -37.38 -26.35 22.16
N GLN A 350 -37.05 -27.64 22.01
CA GLN A 350 -37.49 -28.71 22.92
C GLN A 350 -37.09 -28.50 24.40
N ASP A 351 -36.11 -27.64 24.68
CA ASP A 351 -35.69 -27.24 26.04
C ASP A 351 -36.41 -25.97 26.57
N GLY A 352 -37.54 -25.60 25.97
CA GLY A 352 -38.43 -24.54 26.45
C GLY A 352 -37.92 -23.10 26.25
N ARG A 353 -36.90 -22.92 25.39
CA ARG A 353 -36.33 -21.60 25.07
C ARG A 353 -36.86 -21.08 23.72
N PRO A 354 -37.31 -19.81 23.63
CA PRO A 354 -37.72 -19.22 22.36
C PRO A 354 -36.53 -19.09 21.40
N ASN A 355 -36.81 -19.09 20.10
CA ASN A 355 -35.78 -18.87 19.09
C ASN A 355 -35.37 -17.38 19.01
N ALA A 356 -34.19 -17.08 18.46
CA ALA A 356 -33.48 -15.82 18.71
C ALA A 356 -34.08 -14.53 18.07
N ASN A 357 -35.25 -14.60 17.45
CA ASN A 357 -35.96 -13.48 16.81
C ASN A 357 -37.42 -13.41 17.29
N VAL A 358 -37.63 -12.84 18.48
CA VAL A 358 -38.95 -12.41 19.00
C VAL A 358 -38.76 -11.00 19.58
N GLY A 359 -39.67 -10.08 19.26
CA GLY A 359 -39.54 -8.66 19.59
C GLY A 359 -39.76 -8.34 21.06
N ASP A 360 -39.16 -7.26 21.56
CA ASP A 360 -39.24 -6.84 22.96
C ASP A 360 -40.59 -6.17 23.31
N GLY A 361 -41.71 -6.89 23.16
CA GLY A 361 -43.06 -6.38 23.45
C GLY A 361 -44.17 -7.39 23.76
N GLU A 362 -43.96 -8.71 23.57
CA GLU A 362 -45.01 -9.72 23.81
C GLU A 362 -45.02 -10.25 25.26
N LYS A 363 -46.22 -10.44 25.83
CA LYS A 363 -46.40 -11.11 27.12
C LYS A 363 -46.05 -12.61 27.03
N PRO A 364 -45.59 -13.25 28.12
CA PRO A 364 -45.41 -14.70 28.13
C PRO A 364 -46.72 -15.47 27.91
N PRO A 365 -46.68 -16.65 27.26
CA PRO A 365 -47.84 -17.53 27.15
C PRO A 365 -48.39 -17.96 28.52
N GLU A 366 -49.70 -18.21 28.59
CA GLU A 366 -50.35 -18.69 29.82
C GLU A 366 -49.68 -19.99 30.32
N GLY A 367 -49.35 -20.02 31.62
CA GLY A 367 -48.59 -21.11 32.23
C GLY A 367 -47.06 -20.91 32.26
N TYR A 368 -46.51 -19.89 31.60
CA TYR A 368 -45.10 -19.52 31.79
C TYR A 368 -44.87 -18.89 33.17
N VAL A 369 -43.87 -19.37 33.90
CA VAL A 369 -43.49 -18.85 35.23
C VAL A 369 -42.00 -18.52 35.27
N CYS A 370 -41.65 -17.30 35.69
CA CYS A 370 -40.27 -16.83 35.77
C CYS A 370 -39.51 -17.55 36.89
N LYS A 371 -38.49 -18.36 36.56
CA LYS A 371 -37.71 -19.15 37.54
C LYS A 371 -36.80 -18.34 38.49
N ILE A 372 -36.94 -17.01 38.55
CA ILE A 372 -36.22 -16.12 39.48
C ILE A 372 -37.18 -15.60 40.56
N CYS A 373 -38.27 -14.93 40.17
CA CYS A 373 -39.23 -14.31 41.09
C CYS A 373 -40.64 -14.92 41.07
N GLN A 374 -40.86 -16.01 40.33
CA GLN A 374 -42.11 -16.76 40.21
C GLN A 374 -43.31 -15.97 39.61
N SER A 375 -43.06 -14.79 39.04
CA SER A 375 -44.06 -14.01 38.30
C SER A 375 -44.35 -14.60 36.91
N THR A 376 -45.59 -14.43 36.42
CA THR A 376 -46.06 -14.81 35.09
C THR A 376 -45.95 -13.68 34.05
N GLU A 377 -45.82 -12.42 34.49
CA GLU A 377 -45.98 -11.23 33.63
C GLU A 377 -44.79 -10.97 32.69
N HIS A 378 -43.64 -11.63 32.91
CA HIS A 378 -42.42 -11.37 32.13
C HIS A 378 -41.56 -12.62 31.92
N PHE A 379 -40.86 -12.69 30.78
CA PHE A 379 -39.83 -13.69 30.54
C PHE A 379 -38.62 -13.48 31.45
N ILE A 380 -37.94 -14.56 31.85
CA ILE A 380 -36.75 -14.56 32.72
C ILE A 380 -35.59 -13.64 32.24
N LYS A 381 -35.51 -13.36 30.92
CA LYS A 381 -34.58 -12.38 30.32
C LYS A 381 -34.84 -10.96 30.85
N ASN A 382 -36.10 -10.61 31.11
CA ASN A 382 -36.59 -9.27 31.44
C ASN A 382 -37.03 -9.16 32.92
N CYS A 383 -36.67 -10.14 33.75
CA CYS A 383 -36.99 -10.15 35.18
C CYS A 383 -36.25 -9.01 35.92
N PRO A 384 -36.94 -8.20 36.75
CA PRO A 384 -36.32 -7.09 37.48
C PRO A 384 -35.35 -7.57 38.57
N ASP A 385 -35.65 -8.70 39.21
CA ASP A 385 -34.83 -9.30 40.28
C ASP A 385 -33.61 -10.07 39.74
N ASN A 386 -33.43 -10.12 38.43
CA ASN A 386 -32.31 -10.81 37.81
C ASN A 386 -31.02 -10.00 38.01
N VAL A 387 -30.18 -10.45 38.95
CA VAL A 387 -28.89 -9.82 39.30
C VAL A 387 -27.98 -9.56 38.08
N LYS A 388 -28.11 -10.33 36.99
CA LYS A 388 -27.33 -10.13 35.74
C LYS A 388 -27.83 -8.95 34.88
N ASN A 389 -29.00 -8.41 35.18
CA ASN A 389 -29.61 -7.23 34.57
C ASN A 389 -29.45 -5.96 35.43
N ALA A 390 -28.87 -6.06 36.64
CA ALA A 390 -28.62 -4.91 37.50
C ALA A 390 -27.77 -3.87 36.76
N LYS A 391 -28.27 -2.64 36.65
CA LYS A 391 -27.57 -1.55 35.97
C LYS A 391 -26.53 -0.88 36.88
N GLY A 392 -25.43 -0.43 36.28
CA GLY A 392 -24.44 0.44 36.91
C GLY A 392 -24.91 1.90 36.98
N ASP A 393 -24.09 2.75 37.59
CA ASP A 393 -24.32 4.21 37.68
C ASP A 393 -24.41 4.88 36.29
N THR A 394 -23.70 4.36 35.29
CA THR A 394 -23.74 4.83 33.89
C THR A 394 -24.78 4.12 33.02
N GLY A 395 -25.68 3.34 33.61
CA GLY A 395 -26.74 2.61 32.90
C GLY A 395 -26.29 1.32 32.18
N GLY A 396 -24.98 1.09 32.08
CA GLY A 396 -24.37 -0.17 31.66
C GLY A 396 -24.56 -1.31 32.68
N ARG A 397 -23.78 -2.39 32.59
CA ARG A 397 -23.91 -3.51 33.56
C ARG A 397 -23.20 -3.19 34.87
N LYS A 398 -23.86 -3.47 36.00
CA LYS A 398 -23.26 -3.31 37.34
C LYS A 398 -22.03 -4.23 37.48
N PRO A 399 -20.87 -3.72 37.93
CA PRO A 399 -19.67 -4.54 38.12
C PRO A 399 -19.81 -5.61 39.23
N PRO A 400 -18.96 -6.65 39.21
CA PRO A 400 -18.82 -7.57 40.34
C PRO A 400 -18.35 -6.84 41.61
N PRO A 401 -18.70 -7.34 42.82
CA PRO A 401 -18.15 -6.83 44.07
C PRO A 401 -16.62 -6.79 44.07
N GLY A 402 -16.03 -5.68 44.52
CA GLY A 402 -14.58 -5.46 44.53
C GLY A 402 -13.96 -5.01 43.19
N TYR A 403 -14.74 -4.91 42.10
CA TYR A 403 -14.26 -4.28 40.87
C TYR A 403 -14.14 -2.76 41.03
N VAL A 404 -13.03 -2.21 40.56
CA VAL A 404 -12.79 -0.76 40.47
C VAL A 404 -12.31 -0.40 39.06
N CYS A 405 -12.94 0.60 38.45
CA CYS A 405 -12.61 1.09 37.11
C CYS A 405 -11.24 1.79 37.10
N ARG A 406 -10.24 1.18 36.46
CA ARG A 406 -8.86 1.70 36.38
C ARG A 406 -8.69 3.05 35.65
N ALA A 407 -9.75 3.60 35.05
CA ALA A 407 -9.72 4.89 34.35
C ALA A 407 -10.27 6.07 35.18
N CYS A 408 -11.02 5.82 36.27
CA CYS A 408 -11.68 6.87 37.06
C CYS A 408 -11.80 6.58 38.56
N GLY A 409 -11.50 5.36 39.03
CA GLY A 409 -11.66 4.94 40.41
C GLY A 409 -13.08 4.56 40.85
N SER A 410 -14.10 4.66 39.99
CA SER A 410 -15.47 4.25 40.34
C SER A 410 -15.64 2.72 40.38
N ALA A 411 -16.42 2.24 41.35
CA ALA A 411 -16.93 0.86 41.41
C ALA A 411 -18.34 0.71 40.80
N GLY A 412 -18.96 1.79 40.32
CA GLY A 412 -20.34 1.81 39.81
C GLY A 412 -20.53 1.24 38.40
N HIS A 413 -19.48 1.29 37.56
CA HIS A 413 -19.50 0.88 36.16
C HIS A 413 -18.22 0.15 35.74
N LEU A 414 -18.32 -0.63 34.66
CA LEU A 414 -17.15 -1.26 34.03
C LEU A 414 -16.35 -0.20 33.24
N ILE A 415 -15.05 -0.44 33.04
CA ILE A 415 -14.18 0.41 32.22
C ILE A 415 -14.59 0.49 30.73
N GLN A 416 -15.58 -0.30 30.29
CA GLN A 416 -16.22 -0.17 28.99
C GLN A 416 -17.22 0.99 28.98
N ASP A 417 -18.00 1.13 30.06
CA ASP A 417 -19.11 2.08 30.22
C ASP A 417 -18.71 3.35 31.01
N CYS A 418 -17.41 3.63 31.09
CA CYS A 418 -16.84 4.70 31.91
C CYS A 418 -16.74 6.03 31.12
N PRO A 419 -17.35 7.15 31.57
CA PRO A 419 -17.33 8.41 30.84
C PRO A 419 -15.93 9.01 30.71
N THR A 420 -15.11 8.96 31.76
CA THR A 420 -13.70 9.40 31.72
C THR A 420 -12.89 8.58 30.71
N ALA A 421 -13.12 7.27 30.65
CA ALA A 421 -12.51 6.42 29.64
C ALA A 421 -13.05 6.70 28.22
N ALA A 422 -14.34 7.07 28.08
CA ALA A 422 -14.95 7.42 26.81
C ALA A 422 -14.34 8.71 26.23
N SER A 423 -14.18 9.76 27.04
CA SER A 423 -13.45 10.98 26.63
C SER A 423 -12.01 10.68 26.22
N SER A 424 -11.35 9.71 26.87
CA SER A 424 -10.02 9.22 26.50
C SER A 424 -10.01 8.20 25.33
N ARG A 425 -11.16 7.88 24.73
CA ARG A 425 -11.33 6.83 23.70
C ARG A 425 -11.85 7.31 22.35
N GLY A 426 -11.94 8.61 22.11
CA GLY A 426 -12.28 9.23 20.82
C GLY A 426 -11.27 8.98 19.68
N GLY A 427 -10.68 7.78 19.60
CA GLY A 427 -9.65 7.39 18.63
C GLY A 427 -9.21 5.92 18.77
N ARG A 428 -10.10 5.01 19.24
CA ARG A 428 -9.78 3.57 19.39
C ARG A 428 -10.83 2.57 18.92
N ASN A 429 -11.94 3.01 18.32
CA ASN A 429 -12.94 2.14 17.71
C ASN A 429 -13.11 2.35 16.19
N GLU A 430 -12.32 3.23 15.59
CA GLU A 430 -12.20 3.29 14.13
C GLU A 430 -11.43 2.08 13.60
N ALA A 431 -11.68 1.71 12.35
CA ALA A 431 -10.92 0.66 11.69
C ALA A 431 -9.45 1.07 11.64
N ARG A 432 -8.53 0.18 12.09
CA ARG A 432 -7.10 0.40 11.90
C ARG A 432 -6.82 0.68 10.42
N GLY A 433 -6.15 1.80 10.14
CA GLY A 433 -5.83 2.23 8.78
C GLY A 433 -5.06 1.18 7.97
N PRO A 434 -4.92 1.37 6.65
CA PRO A 434 -4.22 0.45 5.76
C PRO A 434 -2.84 0.12 6.35
N VAL A 435 -2.56 -1.16 6.51
CA VAL A 435 -1.53 -1.58 7.47
C VAL A 435 -0.15 -1.42 6.86
N LYS A 436 0.65 -0.54 7.45
CA LYS A 436 2.03 -0.22 7.06
C LYS A 436 2.86 -1.48 6.78
N ASP A 437 3.56 -1.48 5.66
CA ASP A 437 4.56 -2.49 5.31
C ASP A 437 5.89 -2.25 6.06
N LEU A 438 6.57 -3.32 6.44
CA LEU A 438 7.81 -3.26 7.22
C LEU A 438 8.97 -2.74 6.37
N THR A 439 9.48 -1.55 6.68
CA THR A 439 10.64 -0.99 5.98
C THR A 439 11.94 -1.71 6.36
N PRO A 440 13.02 -1.70 5.54
CA PRO A 440 14.26 -2.43 5.82
C PRO A 440 15.04 -1.99 7.07
N ASP A 441 14.70 -0.85 7.66
CA ASP A 441 15.22 -0.34 8.94
C ASP A 441 14.35 -0.77 10.15
N GLU A 442 13.06 -1.08 9.93
CA GLU A 442 12.17 -1.65 10.95
C GLU A 442 12.14 -3.18 10.93
N CYS A 443 12.46 -3.80 9.79
CA CYS A 443 12.44 -5.25 9.58
C CYS A 443 13.52 -5.97 10.40
N TRP A 444 13.12 -6.97 11.19
CA TRP A 444 14.01 -7.71 12.11
C TRP A 444 15.06 -8.58 11.41
N PHE A 445 14.95 -8.75 10.08
CA PHE A 445 15.77 -9.66 9.27
C PHE A 445 16.61 -8.96 8.19
N CYS A 446 16.59 -7.63 8.13
CA CYS A 446 17.40 -6.88 7.17
C CYS A 446 18.76 -6.50 7.78
N LEU A 447 19.86 -6.74 7.04
CA LEU A 447 21.22 -6.36 7.46
C LEU A 447 21.39 -4.84 7.69
N SER A 448 20.51 -4.03 7.10
CA SER A 448 20.41 -2.58 7.29
C SER A 448 19.82 -2.16 8.63
N ASN A 449 19.10 -3.02 9.34
CA ASN A 449 18.50 -2.69 10.63
C ASN A 449 19.59 -2.70 11.73
N PRO A 450 19.86 -1.57 12.43
CA PRO A 450 20.87 -1.53 13.49
C PRO A 450 20.53 -2.38 14.71
N LYS A 451 19.27 -2.84 14.84
CA LYS A 451 18.77 -3.73 15.91
C LYS A 451 18.83 -5.22 15.54
N LEU A 452 19.30 -5.58 14.35
CA LEU A 452 19.51 -6.98 13.96
C LEU A 452 20.47 -7.67 14.96
N THR A 453 20.14 -8.90 15.36
CA THR A 453 20.95 -9.67 16.30
C THR A 453 22.15 -10.31 15.59
N LYS A 454 23.20 -9.51 15.35
CA LYS A 454 24.32 -9.87 14.45
C LYS A 454 25.13 -11.08 14.90
N HIS A 455 25.17 -11.42 16.20
CA HIS A 455 25.93 -12.58 16.70
C HIS A 455 25.31 -13.93 16.36
N LEU A 456 24.05 -13.98 15.92
CA LEU A 456 23.41 -15.21 15.43
C LEU A 456 23.74 -15.52 13.96
N ILE A 457 24.36 -14.58 13.23
CA ILE A 457 24.71 -14.73 11.80
C ILE A 457 25.96 -15.61 11.68
N VAL A 458 25.79 -16.78 11.07
CA VAL A 458 26.86 -17.78 10.93
C VAL A 458 27.54 -17.69 9.57
N SER A 459 26.78 -17.42 8.50
CA SER A 459 27.25 -17.34 7.12
C SER A 459 26.60 -16.17 6.36
N ILE A 460 27.32 -15.58 5.40
CA ILE A 460 26.86 -14.48 4.53
C ILE A 460 27.41 -14.73 3.12
N GLY A 461 26.54 -15.11 2.19
CA GLY A 461 26.85 -15.23 0.76
C GLY A 461 26.65 -13.91 0.01
N THR A 462 26.45 -14.00 -1.31
CA THR A 462 26.25 -12.84 -2.19
C THR A 462 24.81 -12.30 -2.17
N GLU A 463 23.82 -13.16 -1.94
CA GLU A 463 22.39 -12.87 -2.03
C GLU A 463 21.59 -13.39 -0.82
N ILE A 464 22.10 -14.40 -0.12
CA ILE A 464 21.50 -15.07 1.04
C ILE A 464 22.45 -14.93 2.24
N TYR A 465 21.90 -14.81 3.44
CA TYR A 465 22.64 -15.05 4.68
C TYR A 465 21.95 -16.10 5.55
N VAL A 466 22.74 -16.74 6.41
CA VAL A 466 22.31 -17.81 7.33
C VAL A 466 22.47 -17.33 8.76
N THR A 467 21.40 -17.43 9.54
CA THR A 467 21.40 -17.05 10.97
C THR A 467 20.64 -18.05 11.80
N LEU A 468 21.05 -18.28 13.04
CA LEU A 468 20.23 -18.99 14.02
C LEU A 468 19.03 -18.11 14.42
N PRO A 469 17.86 -18.69 14.75
CA PRO A 469 16.75 -17.98 15.37
C PRO A 469 16.90 -17.87 16.89
N LYS A 470 16.33 -16.81 17.46
CA LYS A 470 16.12 -16.73 18.91
C LYS A 470 15.16 -17.82 19.37
N GLY A 471 15.54 -18.55 20.42
CA GLY A 471 14.79 -19.70 20.93
C GLY A 471 14.64 -20.77 19.84
N GLN A 472 15.75 -21.41 19.47
CA GLN A 472 15.79 -22.46 18.46
C GLN A 472 14.97 -23.69 18.84
N LEU A 473 14.62 -24.54 17.86
CA LEU A 473 13.73 -25.67 18.11
C LEU A 473 14.46 -26.82 18.82
N PRO A 474 15.53 -27.39 18.26
CA PRO A 474 16.36 -28.35 19.00
C PRO A 474 17.04 -27.66 20.19
N PRO A 475 16.96 -28.21 21.40
CA PRO A 475 17.69 -27.71 22.55
C PRO A 475 19.16 -28.17 22.50
N THR A 476 20.09 -27.23 22.71
CA THR A 476 21.52 -27.53 22.87
C THR A 476 21.86 -27.93 24.31
N SER A 477 21.23 -27.31 25.30
CA SER A 477 21.41 -27.59 26.74
C SER A 477 20.52 -28.73 27.30
N SER A 478 20.03 -29.63 26.46
CA SER A 478 19.14 -30.76 26.85
C SER A 478 19.94 -31.98 27.32
N PRO A 479 19.41 -32.84 28.22
CA PRO A 479 19.98 -34.17 28.49
C PRO A 479 20.01 -35.10 27.26
N SER A 480 19.19 -34.81 26.24
CA SER A 480 19.28 -35.38 24.89
C SER A 480 19.36 -34.24 23.88
N PRO A 481 20.56 -33.69 23.61
CA PRO A 481 20.73 -32.63 22.62
C PRO A 481 20.67 -33.21 21.21
N THR A 482 20.46 -32.35 20.21
CA THR A 482 20.67 -32.74 18.81
C THR A 482 22.15 -33.03 18.53
N SER A 483 22.42 -33.92 17.58
CA SER A 483 23.75 -34.27 17.10
C SER A 483 24.39 -33.19 16.22
N VAL A 484 23.62 -32.17 15.78
CA VAL A 484 24.09 -31.05 14.97
C VAL A 484 24.69 -29.94 15.87
N PRO A 485 25.97 -29.56 15.70
CA PRO A 485 26.61 -28.50 16.48
C PRO A 485 25.84 -27.18 16.44
N GLY A 486 25.78 -26.52 17.59
CA GLY A 486 25.02 -25.28 17.76
C GLY A 486 23.50 -25.42 17.63
N GLY A 487 22.96 -26.64 17.67
CA GLY A 487 21.51 -26.91 17.64
C GLY A 487 20.88 -26.93 16.24
N GLY A 488 21.51 -26.26 15.28
CA GLY A 488 21.25 -26.44 13.85
C GLY A 488 19.92 -25.92 13.31
N HIS A 489 19.00 -25.37 14.11
CA HIS A 489 17.89 -24.62 13.53
C HIS A 489 18.44 -23.33 12.91
N VAL A 490 18.32 -23.17 11.60
CA VAL A 490 18.77 -21.95 10.90
C VAL A 490 17.67 -21.33 10.04
N LEU A 491 17.83 -20.04 9.79
CA LEU A 491 17.01 -19.21 8.93
C LEU A 491 17.81 -18.88 7.68
N LEU A 492 17.24 -19.13 6.50
CA LEU A 492 17.77 -18.71 5.21
C LEU A 492 17.01 -17.47 4.76
N ILE A 493 17.72 -16.35 4.63
CA ILE A 493 17.13 -15.02 4.47
C ILE A 493 17.84 -14.29 3.31
N PRO A 494 17.12 -13.80 2.29
CA PRO A 494 17.71 -12.95 1.27
C PRO A 494 18.25 -11.64 1.85
N ILE A 495 19.37 -11.16 1.33
CA ILE A 495 19.92 -9.84 1.63
C ILE A 495 18.97 -8.71 1.17
N PRO A 496 18.40 -8.73 -0.06
CA PRO A 496 17.39 -7.74 -0.45
C PRO A 496 16.03 -8.02 0.21
N HIS A 497 15.39 -6.96 0.73
CA HIS A 497 14.07 -7.06 1.37
C HIS A 497 12.98 -7.36 0.34
N PHE A 498 12.42 -8.57 0.43
CA PHE A 498 11.18 -8.98 -0.24
C PHE A 498 10.27 -9.66 0.79
N PRO A 499 8.93 -9.56 0.69
CA PRO A 499 8.04 -10.13 1.70
C PRO A 499 7.90 -11.67 1.60
N THR A 500 8.13 -12.26 0.44
CA THR A 500 8.10 -13.72 0.21
C THR A 500 9.05 -14.13 -0.94
N LEU A 501 9.40 -15.41 -1.07
CA LEU A 501 10.17 -15.87 -2.24
C LEU A 501 9.37 -15.78 -3.55
N ALA A 502 8.03 -15.89 -3.50
CA ALA A 502 7.19 -15.74 -4.69
C ALA A 502 7.07 -14.28 -5.20
N THR A 503 7.51 -13.28 -4.43
CA THR A 503 7.64 -11.87 -4.88
C THR A 503 8.96 -11.58 -5.60
N LEU A 504 9.90 -12.53 -5.67
CA LEU A 504 11.20 -12.28 -6.31
C LEU A 504 11.03 -11.98 -7.81
N PRO A 505 11.60 -10.86 -8.33
CA PRO A 505 11.53 -10.55 -9.76
C PRO A 505 12.35 -11.57 -10.57
N PRO A 506 12.03 -11.81 -11.86
CA PRO A 506 12.72 -12.83 -12.69
C PRO A 506 14.23 -12.64 -12.84
N SER A 507 14.77 -11.45 -12.54
CA SER A 507 16.21 -11.18 -12.46
C SER A 507 16.91 -11.84 -11.26
N SER A 508 16.18 -12.37 -10.28
CA SER A 508 16.68 -12.95 -9.02
C SER A 508 17.21 -14.37 -9.15
N ALA A 509 17.67 -14.76 -10.34
CA ALA A 509 18.16 -16.12 -10.61
C ALA A 509 19.36 -16.49 -9.71
N SER A 510 20.18 -15.50 -9.36
CA SER A 510 21.24 -15.58 -8.34
C SER A 510 20.69 -16.03 -6.98
N ILE A 511 19.67 -15.32 -6.46
CA ILE A 511 19.02 -15.61 -5.17
C ILE A 511 18.49 -17.05 -5.12
N HIS A 512 17.83 -17.52 -6.19
CA HIS A 512 17.32 -18.90 -6.26
C HIS A 512 18.43 -19.95 -6.34
N ALA A 513 19.51 -19.67 -7.09
CA ALA A 513 20.66 -20.58 -7.20
C ALA A 513 21.44 -20.67 -5.89
N GLU A 514 21.69 -19.55 -5.23
CA GLU A 514 22.39 -19.49 -3.95
C GLU A 514 21.58 -20.15 -2.83
N LEU A 515 20.26 -19.92 -2.79
CA LEU A 515 19.36 -20.63 -1.86
C LEU A 515 19.42 -22.15 -2.08
N ALA A 516 19.48 -22.63 -3.32
CA ALA A 516 19.61 -24.05 -3.63
C ALA A 516 20.99 -24.61 -3.21
N ALA A 517 22.07 -23.85 -3.40
CA ALA A 517 23.41 -24.21 -2.96
C ALA A 517 23.49 -24.32 -1.42
N VAL A 518 22.93 -23.36 -0.69
CA VAL A 518 22.89 -23.38 0.78
C VAL A 518 22.01 -24.52 1.30
N LYS A 519 20.85 -24.81 0.66
CA LYS A 519 20.05 -26.00 1.00
C LYS A 519 20.83 -27.30 0.80
N SER A 520 21.60 -27.42 -0.28
CA SER A 520 22.47 -28.58 -0.54
C SER A 520 23.62 -28.69 0.46
N ALA A 521 24.21 -27.57 0.88
CA ALA A 521 25.22 -27.52 1.93
C ALA A 521 24.69 -28.00 3.29
N LEU A 522 23.52 -27.48 3.72
CA LEU A 522 22.88 -27.91 4.97
C LEU A 522 22.47 -29.40 4.94
N ALA A 523 22.04 -29.91 3.79
CA ALA A 523 21.76 -31.34 3.63
C ALA A 523 23.02 -32.21 3.82
N ARG A 524 24.16 -31.83 3.23
CA ARG A 524 25.45 -32.52 3.44
C ARG A 524 25.92 -32.43 4.90
N PHE A 525 25.81 -31.24 5.49
CA PHE A 525 26.22 -30.97 6.87
C PHE A 525 25.40 -31.78 7.88
N TYR A 526 24.06 -31.74 7.80
CA TYR A 526 23.22 -32.49 8.74
C TYR A 526 23.41 -34.01 8.57
N ALA A 527 23.59 -34.50 7.34
CA ALA A 527 23.86 -35.92 7.09
C ALA A 527 25.17 -36.39 7.75
N ALA A 528 26.22 -35.57 7.76
CA ALA A 528 27.46 -35.85 8.50
C ALA A 528 27.24 -35.93 10.03
N HIS A 529 26.17 -35.31 10.53
CA HIS A 529 25.72 -35.34 11.91
C HIS A 529 24.52 -36.28 12.17
N GLY A 530 24.16 -37.17 11.23
CA GLY A 530 23.07 -38.15 11.43
C GLY A 530 21.65 -37.54 11.45
N ALA A 531 21.46 -36.38 10.82
CA ALA A 531 20.19 -35.69 10.71
C ALA A 531 19.86 -35.31 9.25
N VAL A 532 18.60 -35.00 8.99
CA VAL A 532 18.10 -34.50 7.70
C VAL A 532 17.48 -33.11 7.86
N PRO A 533 17.58 -32.23 6.86
CA PRO A 533 16.92 -30.94 6.89
C PRO A 533 15.44 -31.08 6.54
N VAL A 534 14.58 -30.42 7.31
CA VAL A 534 13.22 -30.06 6.89
C VAL A 534 13.20 -28.56 6.63
N PHE A 535 12.95 -28.16 5.38
CA PHE A 535 12.81 -26.75 5.01
C PHE A 535 11.34 -26.36 4.96
N PHE A 536 10.97 -25.18 5.47
CA PHE A 536 9.62 -24.66 5.30
C PHE A 536 9.56 -23.13 5.23
N GLU A 537 8.58 -22.61 4.50
CA GLU A 537 8.27 -21.18 4.40
C GLU A 537 6.76 -20.93 4.47
N LEU A 538 6.37 -19.72 4.86
CA LEU A 538 4.98 -19.29 4.92
C LEU A 538 4.83 -17.93 4.23
N ALA A 539 4.48 -17.95 2.95
CA ALA A 539 4.31 -16.77 2.12
C ALA A 539 2.92 -16.16 2.30
N ARG A 540 2.85 -14.87 2.69
CA ARG A 540 1.57 -14.17 2.89
C ARG A 540 1.60 -12.73 2.36
N MET A 541 1.03 -12.52 1.17
CA MET A 541 0.98 -11.20 0.50
C MET A 541 0.01 -10.19 1.13
N SER A 542 -0.80 -10.59 2.11
CA SER A 542 -1.69 -9.69 2.85
C SER A 542 -1.85 -10.16 4.28
N GLY A 543 -1.08 -9.57 5.20
CA GLY A 543 -1.12 -9.84 6.63
C GLY A 543 -2.43 -9.37 7.25
N GLY A 544 -3.28 -10.32 7.61
CA GLY A 544 -4.52 -10.02 8.32
C GLY A 544 -4.21 -9.34 9.65
N ARG A 545 -4.63 -8.08 9.81
CA ARG A 545 -4.28 -7.20 10.95
C ARG A 545 -2.76 -6.94 11.11
N GLY A 546 -1.95 -7.04 10.05
CA GLY A 546 -0.48 -6.94 10.16
C GLY A 546 0.36 -6.86 8.86
N GLY A 547 0.02 -5.96 7.92
CA GLY A 547 0.89 -5.48 6.82
C GLY A 547 1.34 -6.53 5.80
N ALA A 548 2.30 -6.20 4.92
CA ALA A 548 3.21 -7.20 4.34
C ALA A 548 4.11 -7.73 5.47
N GLY A 549 3.63 -8.80 6.12
CA GLY A 549 4.06 -9.20 7.45
C GLY A 549 5.35 -10.04 7.51
N GLY A 550 6.47 -9.53 7.00
CA GLY A 550 7.79 -10.14 7.22
C GLY A 550 8.79 -9.91 6.08
N HIS A 551 10.00 -10.45 6.29
CA HIS A 551 10.97 -10.74 5.22
C HIS A 551 10.72 -12.16 4.73
N ALA A 552 10.96 -12.43 3.44
CA ALA A 552 11.07 -13.77 2.88
C ALA A 552 12.06 -14.60 3.73
N LEU A 553 11.59 -15.78 4.16
CA LEU A 553 12.28 -16.59 5.15
C LEU A 553 11.98 -18.06 4.87
N VAL A 554 13.03 -18.87 4.70
CA VAL A 554 12.95 -20.33 4.82
C VAL A 554 13.57 -20.74 6.14
N GLN A 555 12.79 -21.42 6.99
CA GLN A 555 13.31 -22.08 8.19
C GLN A 555 13.86 -23.46 7.80
N CYS A 556 14.98 -23.85 8.39
CA CYS A 556 15.57 -25.17 8.24
C CYS A 556 15.78 -25.79 9.63
N VAL A 557 15.05 -26.87 9.92
CA VAL A 557 15.16 -27.60 11.19
C VAL A 557 15.82 -28.95 10.93
N PRO A 558 16.86 -29.34 11.69
CA PRO A 558 17.42 -30.67 11.63
C PRO A 558 16.46 -31.64 12.34
N VAL A 559 16.13 -32.74 11.68
CA VAL A 559 15.35 -33.85 12.21
C VAL A 559 16.27 -35.09 12.22
N PRO A 560 16.32 -35.88 13.30
CA PRO A 560 17.12 -37.11 13.32
C PRO A 560 16.77 -38.05 12.15
N GLU A 561 17.78 -38.70 11.56
CA GLU A 561 17.63 -39.57 10.38
C GLU A 561 16.53 -40.63 10.56
N GLU A 562 16.38 -41.19 11.77
CA GLU A 562 15.33 -42.18 12.09
C GLU A 562 13.90 -41.61 12.05
N LYS A 563 13.72 -40.31 12.35
CA LYS A 563 12.41 -39.63 12.34
C LYS A 563 12.01 -39.08 10.97
N LYS A 564 12.85 -39.19 9.93
CA LYS A 564 12.58 -38.58 8.62
C LYS A 564 11.27 -39.02 7.96
N GLY A 565 10.82 -40.24 8.22
CA GLY A 565 9.55 -40.78 7.72
C GLY A 565 8.30 -40.21 8.40
N GLU A 566 8.44 -39.60 9.59
CA GLU A 566 7.32 -39.05 10.36
C GLU A 566 6.91 -37.64 9.88
N VAL A 567 7.81 -36.91 9.22
CA VAL A 567 7.65 -35.47 8.89
C VAL A 567 6.36 -35.16 8.12
N GLU A 568 6.05 -35.92 7.07
CA GLU A 568 4.80 -35.77 6.30
C GLU A 568 3.57 -36.11 7.16
N GLY A 569 3.69 -37.08 8.05
CA GLY A 569 2.66 -37.46 9.01
C GLY A 569 2.40 -36.35 10.03
N ALA A 570 3.46 -35.74 10.58
CA ALA A 570 3.39 -34.63 11.53
C ALA A 570 2.69 -33.40 10.93
N PHE A 571 3.08 -32.96 9.73
CA PHE A 571 2.40 -31.84 9.06
C PHE A 571 0.93 -32.16 8.75
N LYS A 572 0.59 -33.39 8.35
CA LYS A 572 -0.80 -33.81 8.12
C LYS A 572 -1.62 -33.85 9.42
N ALA A 573 -1.07 -34.42 10.48
CA ALA A 573 -1.72 -34.51 11.79
C ALA A 573 -1.98 -33.13 12.39
N TYR A 574 -0.97 -32.25 12.37
CA TYR A 574 -1.08 -30.88 12.89
C TYR A 574 -2.00 -30.00 12.04
N GLY A 575 -2.00 -30.19 10.70
CA GLY A 575 -2.89 -29.48 9.79
C GLY A 575 -4.37 -29.88 9.89
N GLY A 576 -4.63 -31.14 10.26
CA GLY A 576 -5.97 -31.68 10.48
C GLY A 576 -6.96 -31.35 9.34
N GLY A 577 -8.15 -30.88 9.69
CA GLY A 577 -9.15 -30.40 8.74
C GLY A 577 -9.01 -28.92 8.33
N GLN A 578 -7.96 -28.22 8.77
CA GLN A 578 -7.75 -26.79 8.43
C GLN A 578 -6.89 -26.64 7.17
N VAL A 579 -5.86 -27.47 7.05
CA VAL A 579 -4.94 -27.52 5.91
C VAL A 579 -5.51 -28.39 4.79
N VAL A 580 -5.28 -28.00 3.54
CA VAL A 580 -5.58 -28.80 2.35
C VAL A 580 -4.31 -28.88 1.51
N TRP A 581 -3.75 -30.08 1.39
CA TRP A 581 -2.54 -30.33 0.63
C TRP A 581 -2.85 -30.45 -0.86
N GLU A 582 -2.11 -29.73 -1.69
CA GLU A 582 -2.27 -29.79 -3.14
C GLU A 582 -1.74 -31.13 -3.70
N LYS A 583 -2.39 -31.62 -4.77
CA LYS A 583 -1.99 -32.87 -5.46
C LYS A 583 -0.82 -32.70 -6.42
N ASP A 584 -0.58 -31.46 -6.85
CA ASP A 584 0.46 -31.00 -7.75
C ASP A 584 1.06 -29.74 -7.10
N PRO A 585 1.98 -29.89 -6.13
CA PRO A 585 2.51 -28.76 -5.39
C PRO A 585 3.41 -27.87 -6.27
N GLU A 586 4.16 -28.45 -7.21
CA GLU A 586 5.00 -27.70 -8.16
C GLU A 586 4.15 -26.84 -9.10
N GLY A 587 3.12 -27.40 -9.72
CA GLY A 587 2.19 -26.66 -10.58
C GLY A 587 1.38 -25.62 -9.81
N ALA A 588 0.96 -25.94 -8.58
CA ALA A 588 0.28 -24.98 -7.71
C ALA A 588 1.19 -23.80 -7.31
N LEU A 589 2.48 -24.04 -7.02
CA LEU A 589 3.45 -22.99 -6.69
C LEU A 589 3.72 -22.08 -7.91
N GLN A 590 3.93 -22.66 -9.10
CA GLN A 590 4.10 -21.88 -10.35
C GLN A 590 2.88 -21.01 -10.65
N ASN A 591 1.67 -21.51 -10.40
CA ASN A 591 0.45 -20.73 -10.54
C ASN A 591 0.38 -19.56 -9.55
N ILE A 592 0.83 -19.72 -8.30
CA ILE A 592 0.92 -18.59 -7.35
C ILE A 592 1.95 -17.57 -7.83
N GLU A 593 3.16 -17.98 -8.18
CA GLU A 593 4.19 -17.06 -8.68
C GLU A 593 3.69 -16.24 -9.86
N LYS A 594 2.93 -16.86 -10.76
CA LYS A 594 2.28 -16.17 -11.87
C LYS A 594 1.21 -15.19 -11.39
N MET A 595 0.27 -15.64 -10.54
CA MET A 595 -0.76 -14.77 -9.95
C MET A 595 -0.17 -13.55 -9.24
N VAL A 596 0.97 -13.72 -8.57
CA VAL A 596 1.70 -12.64 -7.88
C VAL A 596 2.34 -11.67 -8.87
N LYS A 597 2.94 -12.17 -9.97
CA LYS A 597 3.43 -11.34 -11.09
C LYS A 597 2.29 -10.59 -11.79
N ASP A 598 1.08 -11.19 -11.83
CA ASP A 598 -0.17 -10.59 -12.31
C ASP A 598 -0.85 -9.66 -11.27
N GLY A 599 -0.24 -9.41 -10.11
CA GLY A 599 -0.74 -8.49 -9.07
C GLY A 599 -1.83 -9.04 -8.14
N VAL A 600 -2.13 -10.33 -8.20
CA VAL A 600 -3.17 -11.00 -7.40
C VAL A 600 -2.59 -11.58 -6.11
N ALA A 601 -3.10 -11.12 -4.96
CA ALA A 601 -2.62 -11.55 -3.65
C ALA A 601 -3.00 -13.00 -3.30
N GLY A 602 -2.09 -13.93 -3.63
CA GLY A 602 -2.06 -15.30 -3.12
C GLY A 602 -1.29 -15.44 -1.80
N GLY A 603 -1.19 -16.67 -1.30
CA GLY A 603 -0.34 -17.03 -0.17
C GLY A 603 -0.28 -18.55 -0.02
N TYR A 604 0.79 -19.08 0.59
CA TYR A 604 0.97 -20.51 0.77
C TYR A 604 1.78 -20.84 2.03
N PHE A 605 1.55 -22.04 2.56
CA PHE A 605 2.56 -22.76 3.34
C PHE A 605 3.25 -23.77 2.42
N ARG A 606 4.58 -23.85 2.49
CA ARG A 606 5.40 -24.83 1.78
C ARG A 606 6.31 -25.55 2.77
N ALA A 607 6.45 -26.86 2.63
CA ALA A 607 7.55 -27.62 3.21
C ALA A 607 8.25 -28.46 2.12
N ASP A 608 9.58 -28.51 2.14
CA ASP A 608 10.36 -29.48 1.39
C ASP A 608 10.72 -30.64 2.35
N LEU A 609 10.39 -31.87 1.98
CA LEU A 609 10.58 -33.07 2.80
C LEU A 609 12.00 -33.67 2.64
N PRO A 610 12.49 -34.44 3.63
CA PRO A 610 13.81 -35.10 3.55
C PRO A 610 14.02 -36.06 2.38
N ASP A 611 12.94 -36.54 1.74
CA ASP A 611 12.98 -37.41 0.56
C ASP A 611 12.91 -36.63 -0.78
N GLY A 612 12.96 -35.30 -0.72
CA GLY A 612 12.94 -34.42 -1.89
C GLY A 612 11.55 -34.05 -2.41
N ARG A 613 10.46 -34.58 -1.82
CA ARG A 613 9.09 -34.19 -2.20
C ARG A 613 8.70 -32.84 -1.59
N MET A 614 7.86 -32.08 -2.29
CA MET A 614 7.25 -30.86 -1.74
C MET A 614 5.87 -31.14 -1.14
N MET A 615 5.51 -30.41 -0.08
CA MET A 615 4.14 -30.26 0.41
C MET A 615 3.74 -28.78 0.29
N LEU A 616 2.64 -28.50 -0.41
CA LEU A 616 2.10 -27.14 -0.55
C LEU A 616 0.65 -27.07 -0.05
N HIS A 617 0.32 -25.97 0.63
CA HIS A 617 -1.05 -25.60 0.99
C HIS A 617 -1.36 -24.16 0.58
N LEU A 618 -2.40 -23.95 -0.24
CA LEU A 618 -2.88 -22.63 -0.64
C LEU A 618 -3.67 -21.94 0.49
N LEU A 619 -3.19 -20.77 0.93
CA LEU A 619 -3.84 -19.98 1.97
C LEU A 619 -5.12 -19.32 1.44
N LYS A 620 -6.27 -19.70 2.00
CA LYS A 620 -7.58 -19.16 1.63
C LYS A 620 -7.69 -17.67 2.01
N GLN A 621 -7.94 -16.82 1.02
CA GLN A 621 -8.13 -15.37 1.23
C GLN A 621 -9.17 -15.08 2.32
N GLY A 622 -8.95 -14.00 3.07
CA GLY A 622 -9.80 -13.60 4.19
C GLY A 622 -9.71 -14.48 5.45
N ARG A 623 -9.09 -15.67 5.40
CA ARG A 623 -8.93 -16.53 6.59
C ARG A 623 -7.61 -16.24 7.34
N PRO A 624 -7.62 -16.33 8.68
CA PRO A 624 -6.39 -16.43 9.45
C PRO A 624 -5.71 -17.77 9.15
N PHE A 625 -4.38 -17.79 9.20
CA PHE A 625 -3.57 -19.00 9.18
C PHE A 625 -2.48 -18.84 10.25
N ASN A 626 -2.04 -19.94 10.84
CA ASN A 626 -1.09 -19.92 11.94
C ASN A 626 0.33 -19.61 11.44
N LEU A 627 0.94 -18.53 11.93
CA LEU A 627 2.28 -18.11 11.53
C LEU A 627 3.41 -18.98 12.11
N GLN A 628 3.11 -19.85 13.09
CA GLN A 628 4.07 -20.83 13.64
C GLN A 628 3.79 -22.27 13.18
N PHE A 629 2.82 -22.50 12.28
CA PHE A 629 2.37 -23.83 11.85
C PHE A 629 3.49 -24.85 11.60
N GLY A 630 4.47 -24.49 10.76
CA GLY A 630 5.57 -25.40 10.41
C GLY A 630 6.48 -25.72 11.59
N ARG A 631 6.70 -24.74 12.48
CA ARG A 631 7.47 -24.89 13.71
C ARG A 631 6.73 -25.77 14.72
N GLU A 632 5.46 -25.51 14.96
CA GLU A 632 4.66 -26.22 15.98
C GLU A 632 4.45 -27.70 15.63
N ALA A 633 4.23 -28.00 14.35
CA ALA A 633 4.16 -29.39 13.87
C ALA A 633 5.48 -30.15 14.14
N LEU A 634 6.62 -29.52 13.88
CA LEU A 634 7.94 -30.11 14.16
C LEU A 634 8.27 -30.15 15.66
N ALA A 635 7.84 -29.15 16.44
CA ALA A 635 7.99 -29.13 17.90
C ALA A 635 7.28 -30.33 18.55
N GLN A 636 6.07 -30.65 18.08
CA GLN A 636 5.32 -31.82 18.54
C GLN A 636 5.97 -33.14 18.10
N MET A 637 6.49 -33.23 16.87
CA MET A 637 7.17 -34.43 16.35
C MET A 637 8.53 -34.70 17.03
N LEU A 638 9.25 -33.64 17.40
CA LEU A 638 10.56 -33.71 18.06
C LEU A 638 10.46 -33.80 19.60
N ASP A 639 9.25 -33.86 20.15
CA ASP A 639 8.95 -33.90 21.60
C ASP A 639 9.49 -32.71 22.40
N VAL A 640 9.45 -31.52 21.77
CA VAL A 640 9.88 -30.22 22.34
C VAL A 640 8.75 -29.18 22.22
N ALA A 641 7.53 -29.61 22.56
CA ALA A 641 6.31 -28.81 22.41
C ALA A 641 6.28 -27.55 23.30
N ASP A 642 7.10 -27.48 24.34
CA ASP A 642 7.37 -26.28 25.13
C ASP A 642 8.13 -25.21 24.33
N ARG A 643 9.03 -25.63 23.42
CA ARG A 643 9.79 -24.77 22.49
C ARG A 643 8.98 -24.34 21.26
N ALA A 644 7.65 -24.53 21.28
CA ALA A 644 6.72 -24.04 20.26
C ALA A 644 6.65 -22.51 20.18
N ASP A 645 6.75 -21.79 21.30
CA ASP A 645 6.94 -20.33 21.31
C ASP A 645 8.41 -19.99 21.58
N TRP A 646 9.05 -19.26 20.67
CA TRP A 646 10.44 -18.78 20.86
C TRP A 646 10.58 -17.86 22.07
N LYS A 647 9.50 -17.18 22.49
CA LYS A 647 9.51 -16.31 23.67
C LYS A 647 9.47 -17.09 24.99
N ALA A 648 9.04 -18.35 24.95
CA ALA A 648 9.09 -19.24 26.11
C ALA A 648 10.45 -19.94 26.26
N CYS A 649 11.22 -20.06 25.17
CA CYS A 649 12.51 -20.76 25.13
C CYS A 649 13.71 -19.86 24.72
N SER A 650 13.65 -18.56 25.04
CA SER A 650 14.74 -17.62 24.77
C SER A 650 15.97 -17.93 25.63
N GLN A 651 17.13 -18.05 24.99
CA GLN A 651 18.42 -18.25 25.63
C GLN A 651 19.10 -16.91 25.98
N THR A 652 20.15 -16.95 26.79
CA THR A 652 21.00 -15.77 27.07
C THR A 652 21.86 -15.40 25.85
N GLU A 653 22.36 -14.16 25.80
CA GLU A 653 23.19 -13.69 24.68
C GLU A 653 24.51 -14.49 24.53
N ASP A 654 25.03 -15.03 25.63
CA ASP A 654 26.29 -15.80 25.62
C ASP A 654 26.07 -17.28 25.26
N GLU A 655 24.89 -17.85 25.56
CA GLU A 655 24.45 -19.13 24.97
C GLU A 655 24.17 -18.97 23.47
N GLU A 656 23.49 -17.89 23.06
CA GLU A 656 23.26 -17.57 21.63
C GLU A 656 24.59 -17.45 20.84
N LYS A 657 25.64 -16.88 21.45
CA LYS A 657 27.00 -16.83 20.84
C LYS A 657 27.67 -18.19 20.78
N GLN A 658 27.56 -19.01 21.83
CA GLN A 658 28.15 -20.35 21.86
C GLN A 658 27.51 -21.27 20.82
N ASP A 659 26.17 -21.26 20.73
CA ASP A 659 25.44 -22.01 19.71
C ASP A 659 25.83 -21.55 18.29
N ALA A 660 25.85 -20.24 18.04
CA ALA A 660 26.22 -19.71 16.72
C ALA A 660 27.67 -20.00 16.33
N GLN A 661 28.63 -19.89 17.27
CA GLN A 661 30.03 -20.20 17.02
C GLN A 661 30.23 -21.71 16.75
N ALA A 662 29.62 -22.58 17.55
CA ALA A 662 29.71 -24.04 17.37
C ALA A 662 29.09 -24.51 16.05
N PHE A 663 27.97 -23.92 15.63
CA PHE A 663 27.42 -24.16 14.29
C PHE A 663 28.39 -23.68 13.20
N LYS A 664 28.93 -22.46 13.35
CA LYS A 664 29.79 -21.83 12.33
C LYS A 664 31.09 -22.59 12.10
N GLU A 665 31.73 -23.06 13.16
CA GLU A 665 32.95 -23.87 13.08
C GLU A 665 32.69 -25.20 12.36
N ALA A 666 31.58 -25.88 12.67
CA ALA A 666 31.24 -27.16 12.05
C ALA A 666 30.70 -27.05 10.61
N PHE A 667 30.01 -25.95 10.28
CA PHE A 667 29.46 -25.71 8.94
C PHE A 667 30.52 -25.23 7.93
N ALA A 668 31.68 -24.75 8.38
CA ALA A 668 32.69 -24.11 7.53
C ALA A 668 33.19 -24.98 6.36
N GLU A 669 33.29 -26.30 6.52
CA GLU A 669 33.68 -27.22 5.44
C GLU A 669 32.58 -27.45 4.38
N PHE A 670 31.34 -27.04 4.68
CA PHE A 670 30.16 -27.22 3.83
C PHE A 670 29.69 -25.91 3.17
N ASP A 671 30.02 -24.77 3.77
CA ASP A 671 29.52 -23.43 3.47
C ASP A 671 29.89 -22.95 2.04
N PRO A 672 28.89 -22.71 1.15
CA PRO A 672 29.14 -22.29 -0.23
C PRO A 672 29.58 -20.83 -0.36
N SER A 673 29.70 -20.07 0.75
CA SER A 673 30.34 -18.74 0.76
C SER A 673 31.84 -18.79 1.07
N LEU A 674 32.37 -19.96 1.45
CA LEU A 674 33.77 -20.18 1.82
C LEU A 674 34.52 -21.14 0.86
N LEU A 675 33.85 -21.62 -0.18
CA LEU A 675 34.30 -22.65 -1.15
C LEU A 675 34.38 -22.09 -2.57
#